data_AF-A0A1I5JBC8-F1
#
_entry.id   AF-A0A1I5JBC8-F1
#
_cell.length_a   1.000
_cell.length_b   1.000
_cell.length_c   1.000
_cell.angle_alpha   90.00
_cell.angle_beta   90.00
_cell.angle_gamma   90.00
#
_symmetry.space_group_name_H-M   'P 1'
#
loop_
_entity.id
_entity.type
_entity.pdbx_description
1 polymer ?
#
loop_
_entity_poly.entity_id
_entity_poly.type
_entity_poly.pdbx_seq_one_letter_code
_entity_poly.pdbx_strand_id
1 'polypeptide(L)'
;MYLYNLSGTEVIANESEETTMPLASYGVNNKDVRMMMEWKYELPLLFHPLFNGSMTIAPPVYNGNEGGIYAPAAPGIEAFRTLYDFIEKHQNTLIDDIAAFQEAKTKIFTWFSRKVIHPTFHLDAWDVFNMSDEEHDTQAEELIAFIHANNKALVAAIVADNPVLLDTCPYFQEPGNYFKTFRQLLNEPSYQFGWSILASGMSGDEDELQVFSEGELKGLKDADGNEIVAAIYEEIYGYPYCVDLAVVMRGGKAGYIDRSGREVIPCVFDDAYDFEDGYAAVVSNGRFGLIDTTGNFKLPAIYDDGHVLSSTAIAVQQDSLWGIIDIDGQLLLPFQHVKEIIAEQTYAFTYYKLVGHQQEESWYTHAFKPLVNGPVSTIACFGAYYIITKDDRATLMDAQGNVLLGEDYLHIRAEEQLNALIVQSAAGTGLYIPEKGWILPCMYEAIFPLEDANPEEDGTVYAVVKENKKAGLFAVGANSRWIKAPGYQQFRWLKKDLLAYQENKLWGCMDATGHLLTDATYTSINSKFGYLLYGLALGFHNDGIDVLEEDEIIRDFQSVEAQNELNDYPQACYSKKEIQQLKQLAKSAEKALAYFEEAQAYKEQQQYKKAMDLFRHSAELGNPAALTSVGHTYEVVYNDLGKAFAYYWQAAQRGEVYAMCNLGLAYQYGRGTAMDIPAAIGWFQKAADLKHVDAHLYLGDIYYHSTFNVVDYDKALFHYSKAYLLQEQPVADAIGHIHEIKQDYEQAVYYYRVAADSGNAFAKWRLACLYMDGNGVETDLEKALQLLHEAVAEQAEAHLDLVAIYMSADYYDEEKAGMHLAAAENAEVPDVATYKARYEILWKGRR
;
A
#
# COMPACT_ATOMS: atom_id res chain seq x y z
N MET A 1 -4.05 4.76 -8.51
CA MET A 1 -4.56 3.40 -8.79
C MET A 1 -5.36 3.43 -10.09
N TYR A 2 -5.33 2.36 -10.89
CA TYR A 2 -6.01 2.28 -12.19
C TYR A 2 -6.81 0.99 -12.31
N LEU A 3 -7.96 1.02 -13.00
CA LEU A 3 -8.67 -0.20 -13.39
C LEU A 3 -8.60 -0.39 -14.90
N TYR A 4 -8.35 -1.62 -15.31
CA TYR A 4 -8.38 -2.05 -16.70
C TYR A 4 -9.34 -3.22 -16.90
N ASN A 5 -9.84 -3.37 -18.13
CA ASN A 5 -10.53 -4.56 -18.62
C ASN A 5 -9.67 -5.24 -19.69
N LEU A 6 -9.30 -6.50 -19.47
CA LEU A 6 -8.26 -7.21 -20.22
C LEU A 6 -8.77 -8.47 -20.90
N SER A 7 -8.34 -8.70 -22.15
CA SER A 7 -8.75 -9.86 -22.97
C SER A 7 -8.28 -11.21 -22.42
N GLY A 8 -7.26 -11.25 -21.55
CA GLY A 8 -6.72 -12.44 -20.90
C GLY A 8 -6.65 -12.33 -19.36
N THR A 9 -6.24 -13.41 -18.70
CA THR A 9 -6.14 -13.49 -17.21
C THR A 9 -4.78 -13.07 -16.66
N GLU A 10 -3.74 -13.01 -17.50
CA GLU A 10 -2.38 -12.54 -17.19
C GLU A 10 -1.76 -11.94 -18.46
N VAL A 11 -0.91 -10.92 -18.32
CA VAL A 11 -0.01 -10.50 -19.41
C VAL A 11 1.27 -11.30 -19.27
N ILE A 12 1.48 -12.29 -20.15
CA ILE A 12 2.79 -12.95 -20.26
C ILE A 12 3.75 -11.89 -20.81
N ALA A 13 4.67 -11.41 -19.96
CA ALA A 13 5.84 -10.70 -20.44
C ALA A 13 6.60 -11.67 -21.35
N ASN A 14 6.40 -11.57 -22.66
CA ASN A 14 7.15 -12.39 -23.60
C ASN A 14 8.64 -12.05 -23.45
N GLU A 15 9.42 -13.03 -23.01
CA GLU A 15 10.86 -13.06 -23.20
C GLU A 15 11.17 -13.02 -24.71
N SER A 16 11.23 -11.83 -25.32
CA SER A 16 12.08 -11.58 -26.49
C SER A 16 11.95 -10.15 -27.01
N GLU A 17 13.12 -9.54 -27.14
CA GLU A 17 13.49 -8.43 -28.03
C GLU A 17 13.11 -7.01 -27.61
N GLU A 18 14.17 -6.20 -27.49
CA GLU A 18 14.24 -4.76 -27.60
C GLU A 18 13.33 -4.20 -28.72
N THR A 19 12.05 -4.05 -28.44
CA THR A 19 11.24 -2.98 -29.00
C THR A 19 10.24 -2.60 -27.94
N THR A 20 10.48 -1.43 -27.34
CA THR A 20 9.48 -0.61 -26.69
C THR A 20 8.07 -0.97 -27.15
N MET A 21 7.31 -1.65 -26.29
CA MET A 21 5.88 -1.37 -26.27
C MET A 21 5.78 0.16 -26.16
N PRO A 22 5.07 0.83 -27.08
CA PRO A 22 5.00 2.28 -27.03
C PRO A 22 4.51 2.64 -25.63
N LEU A 23 5.32 3.43 -24.93
CA LEU A 23 4.97 4.11 -23.70
C LEU A 23 3.49 4.48 -23.79
N ALA A 24 2.65 3.89 -22.92
CA ALA A 24 1.28 4.31 -22.76
C ALA A 24 1.32 5.71 -22.12
N SER A 25 1.53 6.73 -22.95
CA SER A 25 1.05 8.06 -22.68
C SER A 25 -0.46 7.97 -22.45
N TYR A 26 -0.97 8.57 -21.37
CA TYR A 26 -2.37 8.91 -21.13
C TYR A 26 -3.35 8.41 -22.22
N GLY A 27 -4.13 7.36 -21.93
CA GLY A 27 -5.31 7.01 -22.70
C GLY A 27 -5.11 6.32 -24.06
N VAL A 28 -4.40 5.19 -24.13
CA VAL A 28 -4.48 4.31 -25.32
C VAL A 28 -5.24 3.03 -24.99
N ASN A 29 -6.52 3.03 -25.35
CA ASN A 29 -7.32 1.81 -25.47
C ASN A 29 -6.84 0.99 -26.69
N ASN A 30 -6.64 -0.31 -26.54
CA ASN A 30 -6.43 -1.20 -27.68
C ASN A 30 -7.42 -2.38 -27.66
N LYS A 31 -7.20 -3.37 -28.53
CA LYS A 31 -8.09 -4.53 -28.66
C LYS A 31 -8.00 -5.52 -27.47
N ASP A 32 -6.98 -5.41 -26.63
CA ASP A 32 -6.64 -6.34 -25.56
C ASP A 32 -6.68 -5.69 -24.17
N VAL A 33 -6.49 -4.37 -24.09
CA VAL A 33 -6.44 -3.58 -22.86
C VAL A 33 -7.35 -2.36 -22.99
N ARG A 34 -8.31 -2.23 -22.07
CA ARG A 34 -9.18 -1.06 -21.95
C ARG A 34 -9.00 -0.41 -20.59
N MET A 35 -8.59 0.85 -20.54
CA MET A 35 -8.61 1.61 -19.28
C MET A 35 -10.06 1.92 -18.94
N MET A 36 -10.45 1.62 -17.70
CA MET A 36 -11.81 1.78 -17.21
C MET A 36 -11.91 3.00 -16.29
N MET A 37 -10.92 3.24 -15.43
CA MET A 37 -10.91 4.37 -14.49
C MET A 37 -9.53 4.61 -13.90
N GLU A 38 -9.35 5.82 -13.37
CA GLU A 38 -8.21 6.24 -12.56
C GLU A 38 -8.73 6.74 -11.21
N TRP A 39 -8.11 6.27 -10.14
CA TRP A 39 -8.29 6.74 -8.77
C TRP A 39 -6.98 7.32 -8.26
N LYS A 40 -7.06 8.31 -7.36
CA LYS A 40 -5.86 8.89 -6.74
C LYS A 40 -5.19 7.91 -5.78
N TYR A 41 -5.79 7.67 -4.61
CA TYR A 41 -5.11 6.95 -3.51
C TYR A 41 -5.91 5.77 -2.91
N GLU A 42 -7.22 5.65 -3.18
CA GLU A 42 -8.06 4.61 -2.58
C GLU A 42 -9.11 4.09 -3.59
N LEU A 43 -9.39 2.78 -3.55
CA LEU A 43 -10.51 2.14 -4.25
C LEU A 43 -11.81 2.35 -3.45
N PRO A 44 -12.78 3.14 -3.94
CA PRO A 44 -14.00 3.42 -3.19
C PRO A 44 -14.83 2.16 -2.94
N LEU A 45 -15.43 2.05 -1.74
CA LEU A 45 -16.21 0.88 -1.32
C LEU A 45 -17.31 0.47 -2.31
N LEU A 46 -17.93 1.43 -3.01
CA LEU A 46 -18.96 1.16 -4.03
C LEU A 46 -18.46 0.23 -5.14
N PHE A 47 -17.16 0.22 -5.45
CA PHE A 47 -16.55 -0.58 -6.52
C PHE A 47 -15.92 -1.90 -6.05
N HIS A 48 -15.82 -2.15 -4.75
CA HIS A 48 -15.31 -3.43 -4.21
C HIS A 48 -16.05 -4.66 -4.78
N PRO A 49 -17.37 -4.61 -5.04
CA PRO A 49 -18.07 -5.73 -5.67
C PRO A 49 -17.56 -6.12 -7.07
N LEU A 50 -16.87 -5.23 -7.79
CA LEU A 50 -16.27 -5.58 -9.09
C LEU A 50 -15.18 -6.66 -8.97
N PHE A 51 -14.60 -6.81 -7.78
CA PHE A 51 -13.57 -7.78 -7.45
C PHE A 51 -14.18 -8.98 -6.72
N ASN A 52 -15.24 -9.52 -7.30
CA ASN A 52 -15.93 -10.72 -6.82
C ASN A 52 -15.49 -11.93 -7.65
N GLY A 53 -15.20 -13.06 -7.00
CA GLY A 53 -14.68 -14.27 -7.64
C GLY A 53 -13.22 -14.57 -7.27
N SER A 54 -12.58 -15.48 -8.01
CA SER A 54 -11.18 -15.83 -7.78
C SER A 54 -10.27 -14.68 -8.21
N MET A 55 -9.63 -14.01 -7.25
CA MET A 55 -8.62 -13.01 -7.53
C MET A 55 -7.22 -13.63 -7.58
N THR A 56 -6.37 -13.13 -8.46
CA THR A 56 -4.96 -13.52 -8.57
C THR A 56 -4.07 -12.29 -8.54
N ILE A 57 -2.84 -12.46 -8.04
CA ILE A 57 -1.80 -11.44 -8.07
C ILE A 57 -0.81 -11.81 -9.16
N ALA A 58 -0.49 -10.86 -10.02
CA ALA A 58 0.48 -11.00 -11.10
C ALA A 58 1.08 -9.63 -11.44
N PRO A 59 2.18 -9.54 -12.20
CA PRO A 59 2.77 -8.26 -12.58
C PRO A 59 1.74 -7.33 -13.24
N PRO A 60 1.63 -6.06 -12.82
CA PRO A 60 0.66 -5.12 -13.39
C PRO A 60 0.98 -4.77 -14.85
N VAL A 61 -0.05 -4.28 -15.56
CA VAL A 61 0.04 -4.01 -17.01
C VAL A 61 0.89 -2.77 -17.33
N TYR A 62 0.99 -1.80 -16.42
CA TYR A 62 1.56 -0.49 -16.71
C TYR A 62 2.95 -0.26 -16.09
N ASN A 63 3.13 -0.55 -14.81
CA ASN A 63 4.31 -0.16 -14.04
C ASN A 63 4.70 -1.21 -12.98
N GLY A 64 5.98 -1.58 -12.96
CA GLY A 64 6.49 -2.55 -11.98
C GLY A 64 6.40 -3.99 -12.43
N ASN A 65 6.83 -4.89 -11.54
CA ASN A 65 6.96 -6.33 -11.82
C ASN A 65 6.13 -7.20 -10.86
N GLU A 66 5.38 -6.60 -9.93
CA GLU A 66 4.65 -7.26 -8.85
C GLU A 66 3.46 -6.38 -8.36
N GLY A 67 2.47 -7.00 -7.73
CA GLY A 67 1.34 -6.32 -7.06
C GLY A 67 0.10 -6.02 -7.90
N GLY A 68 -0.02 -6.53 -9.13
CA GLY A 68 -1.21 -6.34 -9.96
C GLY A 68 -2.34 -7.31 -9.57
N ILE A 69 -3.54 -6.80 -9.30
CA ILE A 69 -4.69 -7.63 -8.87
C ILE A 69 -5.60 -7.91 -10.07
N TYR A 70 -5.97 -9.16 -10.30
CA TYR A 70 -6.81 -9.60 -11.40
C TYR A 70 -8.08 -10.28 -10.88
N ALA A 71 -9.24 -10.00 -11.49
CA ALA A 71 -10.52 -10.57 -11.10
C ALA A 71 -11.42 -10.85 -12.32
N PRO A 72 -12.30 -11.86 -12.28
CA PRO A 72 -13.23 -12.12 -13.38
C PRO A 72 -14.30 -11.02 -13.45
N ALA A 73 -14.48 -10.43 -14.63
CA ALA A 73 -15.35 -9.27 -14.82
C ALA A 73 -16.84 -9.59 -14.65
N ALA A 74 -17.29 -10.76 -15.13
CA ALA A 74 -18.72 -11.11 -15.09
C ALA A 74 -19.27 -11.28 -13.65
N PRO A 75 -18.65 -12.07 -12.75
CA PRO A 75 -19.08 -12.16 -11.35
C PRO A 75 -18.99 -10.83 -10.61
N GLY A 76 -18.01 -9.98 -10.98
CA GLY A 76 -17.86 -8.63 -10.46
C GLY A 76 -19.04 -7.71 -10.83
N ILE A 77 -19.39 -7.66 -12.11
CA ILE A 77 -20.50 -6.85 -12.61
C ILE A 77 -21.84 -7.33 -12.01
N GLU A 78 -22.02 -8.64 -11.83
CA GLU A 78 -23.22 -9.19 -11.22
C GLU A 78 -23.35 -8.80 -9.74
N ALA A 79 -22.26 -8.89 -8.98
CA ALA A 79 -22.23 -8.46 -7.58
C ALA A 79 -22.48 -6.95 -7.45
N PHE A 80 -21.85 -6.14 -8.31
CA PHE A 80 -22.08 -4.70 -8.36
C PHE A 80 -23.54 -4.35 -8.70
N ARG A 81 -24.14 -5.06 -9.67
CA ARG A 81 -25.57 -4.92 -9.99
C ARG A 81 -26.48 -5.27 -8.82
N THR A 82 -26.18 -6.37 -8.15
CA THR A 82 -26.94 -6.83 -6.97
C THR A 82 -26.91 -5.77 -5.85
N LEU A 83 -25.76 -5.13 -5.63
CA LEU A 83 -25.65 -4.02 -4.67
C LEU A 83 -26.53 -2.82 -5.08
N TYR A 84 -26.51 -2.40 -6.35
CA TYR A 84 -27.34 -1.27 -6.80
C TYR A 84 -28.84 -1.58 -6.80
N ASP A 85 -29.23 -2.82 -7.05
CA ASP A 85 -30.62 -3.27 -6.91
C ASP A 85 -31.07 -3.27 -5.44
N PHE A 86 -30.16 -3.64 -4.52
CA PHE A 86 -30.40 -3.55 -3.09
C PHE A 86 -30.51 -2.09 -2.60
N ILE A 87 -29.62 -1.22 -3.04
CA ILE A 87 -29.67 0.22 -2.73
C ILE A 87 -31.00 0.82 -3.21
N GLU A 88 -31.38 0.53 -4.45
CA GLU A 88 -32.66 0.97 -5.03
C GLU A 88 -33.86 0.46 -4.22
N LYS A 89 -33.86 -0.82 -3.85
CA LYS A 89 -34.92 -1.41 -3.03
C LYS A 89 -35.09 -0.69 -1.68
N HIS A 90 -33.99 -0.22 -1.10
CA HIS A 90 -33.96 0.50 0.18
C HIS A 90 -33.83 2.02 0.03
N GLN A 91 -34.20 2.57 -1.13
CA GLN A 91 -34.03 3.98 -1.50
C GLN A 91 -34.50 4.98 -0.43
N ASN A 92 -35.63 4.72 0.24
CA ASN A 92 -36.18 5.61 1.27
C ASN A 92 -35.27 5.77 2.51
N THR A 93 -34.31 4.86 2.69
CA THR A 93 -33.37 4.85 3.82
C THR A 93 -31.95 5.19 3.43
N LEU A 94 -31.57 4.98 2.17
CA LEU A 94 -30.19 5.10 1.70
C LEU A 94 -29.97 6.28 0.77
N ILE A 95 -31.00 6.81 0.11
CA ILE A 95 -30.85 7.75 -1.00
C ILE A 95 -31.55 9.06 -0.67
N ASP A 96 -30.83 10.16 -0.78
CA ASP A 96 -31.35 11.51 -0.58
C ASP A 96 -32.01 12.04 -1.87
N ASP A 97 -31.41 11.76 -3.03
CA ASP A 97 -31.96 12.07 -4.36
C ASP A 97 -32.17 10.80 -5.21
N ILE A 98 -33.40 10.29 -5.19
CA ILE A 98 -33.78 9.08 -5.92
C ILE A 98 -33.66 9.27 -7.43
N ALA A 99 -33.98 10.46 -7.97
CA ALA A 99 -33.94 10.69 -9.41
C ALA A 99 -32.49 10.69 -9.91
N ALA A 100 -31.59 11.39 -9.19
CA ALA A 100 -30.17 11.41 -9.51
C ALA A 100 -29.53 10.02 -9.38
N PHE A 101 -29.93 9.22 -8.38
CA PHE A 101 -29.47 7.83 -8.27
C PHE A 101 -29.90 6.98 -9.47
N GLN A 102 -31.15 7.09 -9.92
CA GLN A 102 -31.64 6.34 -11.08
C GLN A 102 -30.91 6.72 -12.36
N GLU A 103 -30.64 8.00 -12.53
CA GLU A 103 -29.84 8.51 -13.64
C GLU A 103 -28.40 7.94 -13.59
N ALA A 104 -27.73 8.05 -12.44
CA ALA A 104 -26.39 7.53 -12.25
C ALA A 104 -26.33 6.01 -12.47
N LYS A 105 -27.25 5.25 -11.87
CA LYS A 105 -27.39 3.79 -12.06
C LYS A 105 -27.51 3.44 -13.54
N THR A 106 -28.35 4.17 -14.28
CA THR A 106 -28.53 3.95 -15.73
C THR A 106 -27.24 4.24 -16.50
N LYS A 107 -26.56 5.35 -16.20
CA LYS A 107 -25.28 5.72 -16.84
C LYS A 107 -24.20 4.66 -16.57
N ILE A 108 -24.05 4.25 -15.32
CA ILE A 108 -23.06 3.24 -14.88
C ILE A 108 -23.27 1.91 -15.63
N PHE A 109 -24.48 1.36 -15.63
CA PHE A 109 -24.72 0.05 -16.28
C PHE A 109 -24.71 0.14 -17.81
N THR A 110 -25.10 1.28 -18.38
CA THR A 110 -24.92 1.55 -19.82
C THR A 110 -23.44 1.57 -20.17
N TRP A 111 -22.63 2.25 -19.38
CA TRP A 111 -21.19 2.31 -19.56
C TRP A 111 -20.53 0.93 -19.44
N PHE A 112 -20.84 0.16 -18.40
CA PHE A 112 -20.34 -1.22 -18.27
C PHE A 112 -20.70 -2.08 -19.47
N SER A 113 -21.94 -1.97 -19.99
CA SER A 113 -22.37 -2.74 -21.16
C SER A 113 -21.62 -2.40 -22.45
N ARG A 114 -21.03 -1.19 -22.53
CA ARG A 114 -20.29 -0.72 -23.71
C ARG A 114 -18.79 -0.97 -23.60
N LYS A 115 -18.21 -0.74 -22.41
CA LYS A 115 -16.75 -0.68 -22.22
C LYS A 115 -16.17 -1.98 -21.65
N VAL A 116 -16.95 -2.78 -20.92
CA VAL A 116 -16.48 -4.10 -20.45
C VAL A 116 -16.74 -5.14 -21.52
N ILE A 117 -15.78 -5.31 -22.41
CA ILE A 117 -15.83 -6.24 -23.55
C ILE A 117 -14.93 -7.47 -23.34
N HIS A 118 -14.13 -7.46 -22.28
CA HIS A 118 -13.15 -8.49 -21.97
C HIS A 118 -13.47 -9.20 -20.64
N PRO A 119 -12.98 -10.44 -20.42
CA PRO A 119 -13.40 -11.27 -19.30
C PRO A 119 -12.76 -10.91 -17.95
N THR A 120 -11.71 -10.09 -17.92
CA THR A 120 -10.90 -9.85 -16.72
C THR A 120 -10.86 -8.37 -16.36
N PHE A 121 -11.00 -8.04 -15.08
CA PHE A 121 -10.61 -6.76 -14.51
C PHE A 121 -9.20 -6.85 -13.96
N HIS A 122 -8.43 -5.77 -14.12
CA HIS A 122 -7.11 -5.62 -13.55
C HIS A 122 -7.00 -4.31 -12.79
N LEU A 123 -6.75 -4.40 -11.48
CA LEU A 123 -6.48 -3.29 -10.59
C LEU A 123 -4.98 -3.11 -10.46
N ASP A 124 -4.51 -1.97 -10.94
CA ASP A 124 -3.14 -1.52 -10.82
C ASP A 124 -3.04 -0.52 -9.65
N ALA A 125 -2.45 -0.95 -8.55
CA ALA A 125 -2.27 -0.15 -7.35
C ALA A 125 -0.81 0.26 -7.12
N TRP A 126 0.04 0.15 -8.14
CA TRP A 126 1.50 0.28 -8.00
C TRP A 126 1.95 1.60 -7.36
N ASP A 127 1.37 2.74 -7.77
CA ASP A 127 1.72 4.05 -7.18
C ASP A 127 1.33 4.17 -5.70
N VAL A 128 0.27 3.46 -5.28
CA VAL A 128 -0.16 3.42 -3.87
C VAL A 128 0.74 2.48 -3.07
N PHE A 129 1.11 1.34 -3.65
CA PHE A 129 2.01 0.39 -2.99
C PHE A 129 3.42 0.96 -2.78
N ASN A 130 3.88 1.87 -3.66
CA ASN A 130 5.13 2.61 -3.47
C ASN A 130 5.11 3.61 -2.30
N MET A 131 3.99 3.77 -1.58
CA MET A 131 3.93 4.61 -0.38
C MET A 131 4.43 3.89 0.88
N SER A 132 4.72 2.59 0.79
CA SER A 132 5.24 1.72 1.85
C SER A 132 6.49 0.97 1.36
N ASP A 133 7.32 0.50 2.30
CA ASP A 133 8.49 -0.35 2.02
C ASP A 133 8.12 -1.85 1.96
N GLU A 134 6.85 -2.20 2.17
CA GLU A 134 6.34 -3.56 2.06
C GLU A 134 6.31 -4.03 0.60
N GLU A 135 6.55 -5.33 0.37
CA GLU A 135 6.48 -5.90 -0.99
C GLU A 135 5.10 -5.70 -1.60
N HIS A 136 5.03 -5.37 -2.89
CA HIS A 136 3.76 -5.00 -3.51
C HIS A 136 2.79 -6.17 -3.56
N ASP A 137 3.29 -7.41 -3.65
CA ASP A 137 2.45 -8.62 -3.56
C ASP A 137 1.83 -8.76 -2.15
N THR A 138 2.57 -8.44 -1.09
CA THR A 138 2.03 -8.44 0.28
C THR A 138 0.95 -7.37 0.43
N GLN A 139 1.20 -6.15 -0.05
CA GLN A 139 0.19 -5.08 -0.03
C GLN A 139 -1.03 -5.41 -0.90
N ALA A 140 -0.85 -6.13 -2.01
CA ALA A 140 -1.94 -6.64 -2.84
C ALA A 140 -2.77 -7.71 -2.12
N GLU A 141 -2.14 -8.62 -1.37
CA GLU A 141 -2.83 -9.60 -0.53
C GLU A 141 -3.68 -8.92 0.56
N GLU A 142 -3.15 -7.89 1.22
CA GLU A 142 -3.88 -7.12 2.22
C GLU A 142 -5.08 -6.38 1.61
N LEU A 143 -4.89 -5.73 0.46
CA LEU A 143 -5.98 -5.07 -0.27
C LEU A 143 -7.05 -6.08 -0.71
N ILE A 144 -6.66 -7.25 -1.20
CA ILE A 144 -7.58 -8.36 -1.53
C ILE A 144 -8.37 -8.80 -0.28
N ALA A 145 -7.69 -8.99 0.84
CA ALA A 145 -8.34 -9.39 2.10
C ALA A 145 -9.34 -8.33 2.57
N PHE A 146 -8.99 -7.05 2.44
CA PHE A 146 -9.86 -5.93 2.78
C PHE A 146 -11.09 -5.85 1.88
N ILE A 147 -10.91 -5.97 0.56
CA ILE A 147 -11.99 -6.04 -0.44
C ILE A 147 -12.92 -7.22 -0.12
N HIS A 148 -12.37 -8.41 0.17
CA HIS A 148 -13.16 -9.58 0.56
C HIS A 148 -13.97 -9.35 1.84
N ALA A 149 -13.38 -8.72 2.85
CA ALA A 149 -14.07 -8.45 4.11
C ALA A 149 -15.23 -7.44 3.91
N ASN A 150 -15.02 -6.40 3.10
CA ASN A 150 -16.07 -5.46 2.70
C ASN A 150 -17.17 -6.15 1.87
N ASN A 151 -16.82 -6.92 0.85
CA ASN A 151 -17.77 -7.66 0.02
C ASN A 151 -18.61 -8.64 0.87
N LYS A 152 -18.01 -9.28 1.87
CA LYS A 152 -18.75 -10.15 2.81
C LYS A 152 -19.79 -9.37 3.62
N ALA A 153 -19.46 -8.17 4.09
CA ALA A 153 -20.40 -7.31 4.81
C ALA A 153 -21.53 -6.81 3.90
N LEU A 154 -21.21 -6.39 2.66
CA LEU A 154 -22.20 -6.00 1.65
C LEU A 154 -23.17 -7.15 1.33
N VAL A 155 -22.63 -8.36 1.09
CA VAL A 155 -23.44 -9.56 0.84
C VAL A 155 -24.31 -9.90 2.05
N ALA A 156 -23.77 -9.80 3.28
CA ALA A 156 -24.56 -10.03 4.49
C ALA A 156 -25.74 -9.06 4.62
N ALA A 157 -25.55 -7.78 4.28
CA ALA A 157 -26.61 -6.79 4.26
C ALA A 157 -27.69 -7.12 3.22
N ILE A 158 -27.27 -7.51 2.00
CA ILE A 158 -28.16 -7.89 0.89
C ILE A 158 -28.97 -9.15 1.25
N VAL A 159 -28.31 -10.19 1.77
CA VAL A 159 -28.95 -11.47 2.15
C VAL A 159 -29.92 -11.28 3.31
N ALA A 160 -29.56 -10.47 4.31
CA ALA A 160 -30.44 -10.14 5.43
C ALA A 160 -31.54 -9.12 5.07
N ASP A 161 -31.52 -8.60 3.85
CA ASP A 161 -32.37 -7.51 3.37
C ASP A 161 -32.39 -6.29 4.30
N ASN A 162 -31.24 -5.94 4.89
CA ASN A 162 -31.13 -4.95 5.95
C ASN A 162 -30.05 -3.89 5.64
N PRO A 163 -30.44 -2.67 5.24
CA PRO A 163 -29.50 -1.63 4.83
C PRO A 163 -28.62 -1.10 5.97
N VAL A 164 -29.03 -1.26 7.24
CA VAL A 164 -28.23 -0.85 8.40
C VAL A 164 -26.94 -1.67 8.50
N LEU A 165 -26.93 -2.92 7.98
CA LEU A 165 -25.73 -3.76 8.00
C LEU A 165 -24.66 -3.28 7.03
N LEU A 166 -24.96 -2.37 6.09
CA LEU A 166 -23.95 -1.78 5.21
C LEU A 166 -22.89 -1.00 6.01
N ASP A 167 -23.26 -0.41 7.15
CA ASP A 167 -22.34 0.33 8.04
C ASP A 167 -21.36 -0.60 8.78
N THR A 168 -21.53 -1.93 8.66
CA THR A 168 -20.60 -2.92 9.24
C THR A 168 -19.40 -3.24 8.35
N CYS A 169 -19.32 -2.63 7.16
CA CYS A 169 -18.15 -2.76 6.29
C CYS A 169 -16.88 -2.27 7.01
N PRO A 170 -15.80 -3.07 7.04
CA PRO A 170 -14.50 -2.66 7.58
C PRO A 170 -14.03 -1.29 7.08
N TYR A 171 -14.38 -0.92 5.85
CA TYR A 171 -14.16 0.41 5.27
C TYR A 171 -14.46 1.55 6.25
N PHE A 172 -15.61 1.55 6.92
CA PHE A 172 -16.00 2.64 7.84
C PHE A 172 -15.27 2.62 9.18
N GLN A 173 -14.51 1.56 9.46
CA GLN A 173 -13.73 1.38 10.69
C GLN A 173 -12.26 1.80 10.54
N GLU A 174 -11.80 2.06 9.30
CA GLU A 174 -10.43 2.49 9.04
C GLU A 174 -10.11 3.87 9.68
N PRO A 175 -8.96 3.99 10.39
CA PRO A 175 -8.50 5.27 10.91
C PRO A 175 -8.32 6.31 9.79
N GLY A 176 -8.88 7.50 9.96
CA GLY A 176 -8.77 8.57 8.96
C GLY A 176 -9.82 8.54 7.84
N ASN A 177 -10.68 7.52 7.75
CA ASN A 177 -11.75 7.52 6.75
C ASN A 177 -12.75 8.66 7.01
N TYR A 178 -13.02 9.45 5.97
CA TYR A 178 -13.91 10.61 6.02
C TYR A 178 -15.38 10.21 6.24
N PHE A 179 -15.83 9.13 5.58
CA PHE A 179 -17.21 8.65 5.72
C PHE A 179 -17.33 7.67 6.88
N LYS A 180 -18.41 7.79 7.66
CA LYS A 180 -18.67 6.91 8.82
C LYS A 180 -19.85 5.95 8.60
N THR A 181 -20.60 6.14 7.51
CA THR A 181 -21.75 5.29 7.14
C THR A 181 -21.83 5.15 5.62
N PHE A 182 -22.47 4.08 5.17
CA PHE A 182 -22.71 3.82 3.75
C PHE A 182 -23.59 4.89 3.13
N ARG A 183 -24.58 5.39 3.87
CA ARG A 183 -25.44 6.48 3.40
C ARG A 183 -24.65 7.76 3.13
N GLN A 184 -23.71 8.12 4.01
CA GLN A 184 -22.87 9.31 3.80
C GLN A 184 -22.01 9.17 2.54
N LEU A 185 -21.35 8.01 2.36
CA LEU A 185 -20.57 7.73 1.16
C LEU A 185 -21.43 7.78 -0.11
N LEU A 186 -22.61 7.14 -0.08
CA LEU A 186 -23.49 7.01 -1.24
C LEU A 186 -24.03 8.37 -1.72
N ASN A 187 -24.34 9.29 -0.80
CA ASN A 187 -24.94 10.59 -1.11
C ASN A 187 -23.91 11.73 -1.16
N GLU A 188 -22.62 11.42 -1.15
CA GLU A 188 -21.58 12.41 -1.37
C GLU A 188 -21.76 13.04 -2.76
N PRO A 189 -22.05 14.36 -2.88
CA PRO A 189 -22.37 14.98 -4.17
C PRO A 189 -21.25 14.83 -5.18
N SER A 190 -19.99 14.91 -4.73
CA SER A 190 -18.81 14.75 -5.59
C SER A 190 -18.69 13.35 -6.19
N TYR A 191 -19.33 12.33 -5.59
CA TYR A 191 -19.29 10.94 -6.07
C TYR A 191 -20.38 10.65 -7.10
N GLN A 192 -21.50 11.40 -7.10
CA GLN A 192 -22.65 11.18 -7.99
C GLN A 192 -23.08 9.70 -8.03
N PHE A 193 -23.24 9.09 -6.86
CA PHE A 193 -23.55 7.66 -6.72
C PHE A 193 -22.56 6.74 -7.47
N GLY A 194 -21.29 7.14 -7.58
CA GLY A 194 -20.23 6.42 -8.30
C GLY A 194 -20.03 6.84 -9.75
N TRP A 195 -20.94 7.61 -10.36
CA TRP A 195 -20.82 7.98 -11.78
C TRP A 195 -19.63 8.90 -12.05
N SER A 196 -19.39 9.90 -11.19
CA SER A 196 -18.29 10.86 -11.35
C SER A 196 -16.91 10.19 -11.44
N ILE A 197 -16.72 9.08 -10.72
CA ILE A 197 -15.49 8.29 -10.65
C ILE A 197 -15.29 7.45 -11.92
N LEU A 198 -16.39 6.91 -12.48
CA LEU A 198 -16.34 6.31 -13.82
C LEU A 198 -16.07 7.38 -14.87
N ALA A 199 -16.63 8.58 -14.67
CA ALA A 199 -16.51 9.68 -15.62
C ALA A 199 -15.12 10.31 -15.66
N SER A 200 -14.37 10.31 -14.55
CA SER A 200 -13.00 10.83 -14.49
C SER A 200 -12.03 10.01 -15.35
N GLY A 201 -12.29 8.70 -15.54
CA GLY A 201 -11.53 7.84 -16.46
C GLY A 201 -11.78 8.10 -17.94
N MET A 202 -12.72 9.00 -18.29
CA MET A 202 -13.11 9.27 -19.68
C MET A 202 -12.28 10.39 -20.35
N SER A 203 -11.20 10.87 -19.72
CA SER A 203 -10.32 11.88 -20.33
C SER A 203 -9.55 11.27 -21.52
N GLY A 204 -9.91 11.68 -22.74
CA GLY A 204 -9.24 11.24 -23.97
C GLY A 204 -9.96 10.15 -24.77
N ASP A 205 -11.24 9.85 -24.49
CA ASP A 205 -12.02 8.98 -25.37
C ASP A 205 -12.20 9.64 -26.76
N GLU A 206 -11.70 8.97 -27.81
CA GLU A 206 -11.87 9.27 -29.23
C GLU A 206 -13.33 9.04 -29.71
N ASP A 207 -14.33 9.55 -28.96
CA ASP A 207 -15.78 9.44 -29.23
C ASP A 207 -16.50 10.80 -29.10
N GLU A 208 -15.85 11.92 -29.44
CA GLU A 208 -16.50 13.24 -29.39
C GLU A 208 -17.55 13.41 -30.51
N LEU A 209 -18.80 13.69 -30.11
CA LEU A 209 -19.81 14.22 -31.03
C LEU A 209 -19.28 15.51 -31.64
N GLN A 210 -19.18 15.56 -32.96
CA GLN A 210 -18.65 16.71 -33.67
C GLN A 210 -19.81 17.62 -34.11
N VAL A 211 -19.72 18.90 -33.70
CA VAL A 211 -20.60 19.93 -34.22
C VAL A 211 -20.19 20.25 -35.66
N PHE A 212 -21.13 20.15 -36.59
CA PHE A 212 -20.92 20.57 -37.99
C PHE A 212 -21.90 21.67 -38.37
N SER A 213 -21.58 22.45 -39.41
CA SER A 213 -22.42 23.56 -39.87
C SER A 213 -22.89 23.36 -41.32
N GLU A 214 -24.16 23.68 -41.57
CA GLU A 214 -24.72 23.90 -42.91
C GLU A 214 -25.35 25.29 -42.97
N GLY A 215 -24.67 26.22 -43.66
CA GLY A 215 -25.04 27.64 -43.60
C GLY A 215 -24.76 28.20 -42.19
N GLU A 216 -25.76 28.90 -41.63
CA GLU A 216 -25.71 29.48 -40.26
C GLU A 216 -26.22 28.50 -39.19
N LEU A 217 -26.65 27.29 -39.57
CA LEU A 217 -27.19 26.30 -38.64
C LEU A 217 -26.16 25.20 -38.37
N LYS A 218 -26.27 24.61 -37.19
CA LYS A 218 -25.40 23.58 -36.63
C LYS A 218 -26.17 22.29 -36.36
N GLY A 219 -25.48 21.17 -36.58
CA GLY A 219 -25.93 19.81 -36.32
C GLY A 219 -24.85 19.00 -35.61
N LEU A 220 -25.14 17.74 -35.29
CA LEU A 220 -24.22 16.84 -34.59
C LEU A 220 -23.93 15.59 -35.43
N LYS A 221 -22.67 15.17 -35.42
CA LYS A 221 -22.20 13.89 -35.99
C LYS A 221 -21.50 13.04 -34.95
N ASP A 222 -21.56 11.72 -35.09
CA ASP A 222 -20.74 10.80 -34.31
C ASP A 222 -19.28 10.73 -34.82
N ALA A 223 -18.43 9.98 -34.13
CA ALA A 223 -17.02 9.81 -34.47
C ALA A 223 -16.79 9.17 -35.86
N ASP A 224 -17.76 8.40 -36.35
CA ASP A 224 -17.75 7.78 -37.69
C ASP A 224 -18.22 8.76 -38.79
N GLY A 225 -18.63 9.98 -38.41
CA GLY A 225 -19.12 11.02 -39.31
C GLY A 225 -20.59 10.85 -39.71
N ASN A 226 -21.34 9.95 -39.07
CA ASN A 226 -22.78 9.80 -39.29
C ASN A 226 -23.53 10.94 -38.61
N GLU A 227 -24.55 11.45 -39.29
CA GLU A 227 -25.40 12.52 -38.76
C GLU A 227 -26.33 12.01 -37.67
N ILE A 228 -26.19 12.58 -36.48
CA ILE A 228 -27.05 12.35 -35.30
C ILE A 228 -28.18 13.38 -35.27
N VAL A 229 -27.83 14.64 -35.54
CA VAL A 229 -28.80 15.74 -35.69
C VAL A 229 -28.45 16.52 -36.94
N ALA A 230 -29.44 16.72 -37.81
CA ALA A 230 -29.33 17.64 -38.93
C ALA A 230 -28.99 19.06 -38.49
N ALA A 231 -28.47 19.88 -39.40
CA ALA A 231 -28.18 21.28 -39.12
C ALA A 231 -29.47 22.12 -38.93
N ILE A 232 -30.03 22.11 -37.72
CA ILE A 232 -31.31 22.74 -37.37
C ILE A 232 -31.22 23.72 -36.19
N TYR A 233 -30.08 23.76 -35.49
CA TYR A 233 -29.86 24.64 -34.35
C TYR A 233 -29.02 25.85 -34.77
N GLU A 234 -29.28 27.02 -34.21
CA GLU A 234 -28.45 28.21 -34.40
C GLU A 234 -27.10 28.04 -33.68
N GLU A 235 -27.11 27.38 -32.52
CA GLU A 235 -25.93 27.12 -31.70
C GLU A 235 -26.07 25.77 -30.98
N ILE A 236 -24.95 25.06 -30.82
CA ILE A 236 -24.85 23.82 -30.02
C ILE A 236 -23.60 23.97 -29.17
N TYR A 237 -23.78 24.10 -27.85
CA TYR A 237 -22.68 24.20 -26.90
C TYR A 237 -22.11 22.83 -26.54
N GLY A 238 -20.97 22.81 -25.86
CA GLY A 238 -20.33 21.57 -25.43
C GLY A 238 -21.18 20.79 -24.42
N TYR A 239 -20.92 19.49 -24.30
CA TYR A 239 -21.51 18.68 -23.23
C TYR A 239 -20.67 18.86 -21.95
N PRO A 240 -21.24 19.32 -20.83
CA PRO A 240 -20.51 19.44 -19.57
C PRO A 240 -20.16 18.05 -19.01
N TYR A 241 -19.08 17.95 -18.24
CA TYR A 241 -18.59 16.67 -17.69
C TYR A 241 -19.58 15.96 -16.78
N CYS A 242 -20.41 16.73 -16.05
CA CYS A 242 -21.31 16.20 -15.03
C CYS A 242 -22.65 15.69 -15.60
N VAL A 243 -23.02 16.03 -16.84
CA VAL A 243 -24.34 15.65 -17.41
C VAL A 243 -24.33 15.56 -18.94
N ASP A 244 -25.05 14.58 -19.48
CA ASP A 244 -25.17 14.32 -20.93
C ASP A 244 -26.20 15.24 -21.62
N LEU A 245 -26.24 16.53 -21.27
CA LEU A 245 -27.12 17.53 -21.88
C LEU A 245 -26.31 18.73 -22.37
N ALA A 246 -26.44 19.06 -23.65
CA ALA A 246 -25.85 20.26 -24.24
C ALA A 246 -26.92 21.34 -24.44
N VAL A 247 -26.56 22.60 -24.17
CA VAL A 247 -27.41 23.75 -24.49
C VAL A 247 -27.51 23.90 -26.01
N VAL A 248 -28.72 24.12 -26.50
CA VAL A 248 -28.99 24.39 -27.93
C VAL A 248 -29.90 25.58 -28.14
N MET A 249 -29.66 26.32 -29.22
CA MET A 249 -30.47 27.47 -29.61
C MET A 249 -31.28 27.17 -30.85
N ARG A 250 -32.60 27.40 -30.83
CA ARG A 250 -33.47 27.31 -32.01
C ARG A 250 -34.56 28.37 -31.97
N GLY A 251 -34.64 29.21 -32.99
CA GLY A 251 -35.63 30.28 -33.07
C GLY A 251 -35.41 31.36 -32.01
N GLY A 252 -34.16 31.64 -31.65
CA GLY A 252 -33.80 32.58 -30.59
C GLY A 252 -34.20 32.14 -29.18
N LYS A 253 -34.40 30.83 -28.96
CA LYS A 253 -34.73 30.24 -27.67
C LYS A 253 -33.77 29.11 -27.31
N ALA A 254 -33.41 29.02 -26.05
CA ALA A 254 -32.54 28.00 -25.50
C ALA A 254 -33.33 26.78 -25.02
N GLY A 255 -32.74 25.60 -25.23
CA GLY A 255 -33.21 24.29 -24.78
C GLY A 255 -32.02 23.35 -24.60
N TYR A 256 -32.28 22.05 -24.42
CA TYR A 256 -31.23 21.06 -24.19
C TYR A 256 -31.48 19.77 -24.98
N ILE A 257 -30.41 19.23 -25.57
CA ILE A 257 -30.40 17.93 -26.24
C ILE A 257 -29.48 16.96 -25.50
N ASP A 258 -29.81 15.68 -25.55
CA ASP A 258 -28.89 14.63 -25.12
C ASP A 258 -27.94 14.18 -26.24
N ARG A 259 -26.94 13.35 -25.91
CA ARG A 259 -25.95 12.81 -26.86
C ARG A 259 -26.55 12.03 -28.04
N SER A 260 -27.80 11.57 -27.95
CA SER A 260 -28.50 10.93 -29.08
C SER A 260 -29.12 11.95 -30.04
N GLY A 261 -29.02 13.24 -29.74
CA GLY A 261 -29.65 14.31 -30.51
C GLY A 261 -31.10 14.56 -30.13
N ARG A 262 -31.63 13.86 -29.12
CA ARG A 262 -33.01 14.04 -28.66
C ARG A 262 -33.12 15.33 -27.85
N GLU A 263 -34.08 16.17 -28.22
CA GLU A 263 -34.49 17.35 -27.44
C GLU A 263 -35.14 16.89 -26.13
N VAL A 264 -34.38 16.96 -25.03
CA VAL A 264 -34.84 16.59 -23.68
C VAL A 264 -35.63 17.74 -23.07
N ILE A 265 -35.14 18.97 -23.27
CA ILE A 265 -35.78 20.19 -22.78
C ILE A 265 -36.03 21.09 -23.99
N PRO A 266 -37.29 21.42 -24.30
CA PRO A 266 -37.60 22.21 -25.50
C PRO A 266 -36.95 23.58 -25.51
N CYS A 267 -36.66 24.10 -26.71
CA CYS A 267 -36.15 25.47 -26.89
C CYS A 267 -37.24 26.52 -26.55
N VAL A 268 -37.41 26.84 -25.27
CA VAL A 268 -38.44 27.76 -24.76
C VAL A 268 -37.89 28.89 -23.89
N PHE A 269 -36.65 28.76 -23.40
CA PHE A 269 -36.02 29.75 -22.54
C PHE A 269 -35.43 30.90 -23.38
N ASP A 270 -35.44 32.11 -22.83
CA ASP A 270 -34.76 33.24 -23.46
C ASP A 270 -33.24 33.04 -23.48
N ASP A 271 -32.71 32.40 -22.43
CA ASP A 271 -31.30 32.03 -22.28
C ASP A 271 -31.16 30.84 -21.33
N ALA A 272 -30.07 30.07 -21.45
CA ALA A 272 -29.83 28.89 -20.63
C ALA A 272 -28.33 28.57 -20.52
N TYR A 273 -27.90 28.10 -19.35
CA TYR A 273 -26.51 27.78 -19.04
C TYR A 273 -26.29 26.27 -18.88
N ASP A 274 -25.03 25.85 -18.88
CA ASP A 274 -24.68 24.46 -18.63
C ASP A 274 -25.17 24.00 -17.26
N PHE A 275 -25.45 22.70 -17.15
CA PHE A 275 -25.81 22.11 -15.86
C PHE A 275 -24.57 21.99 -14.96
N GLU A 276 -24.69 22.44 -13.72
CA GLU A 276 -23.70 22.29 -12.66
C GLU A 276 -24.40 21.76 -11.40
N ASP A 277 -23.82 20.76 -10.73
CA ASP A 277 -24.40 20.11 -9.53
C ASP A 277 -25.88 19.69 -9.66
N GLY A 278 -26.31 19.29 -10.87
CA GLY A 278 -27.66 18.80 -11.15
C GLY A 278 -28.70 19.87 -11.54
N TYR A 279 -28.30 21.15 -11.60
CA TYR A 279 -29.19 22.26 -11.95
C TYR A 279 -28.61 23.13 -13.05
N ALA A 280 -29.47 23.79 -13.84
CA ALA A 280 -29.06 24.79 -14.81
C ALA A 280 -29.78 26.11 -14.59
N ALA A 281 -29.02 27.20 -14.71
CA ALA A 281 -29.59 28.54 -14.76
C ALA A 281 -30.30 28.79 -16.08
N VAL A 282 -31.52 29.34 -16.01
CA VAL A 282 -32.31 29.70 -17.18
C VAL A 282 -32.97 31.05 -17.02
N VAL A 283 -33.16 31.73 -18.15
CA VAL A 283 -33.95 32.95 -18.24
C VAL A 283 -35.27 32.63 -18.95
N SER A 284 -36.41 32.92 -18.32
CA SER A 284 -37.73 32.73 -18.90
C SER A 284 -38.59 33.98 -18.75
N ASN A 285 -39.04 34.53 -19.88
CA ASN A 285 -39.72 35.83 -19.96
C ASN A 285 -38.90 36.96 -19.32
N GLY A 286 -37.58 36.95 -19.52
CA GLY A 286 -36.64 37.91 -18.96
C GLY A 286 -36.46 37.81 -17.44
N ARG A 287 -36.77 36.66 -16.84
CA ARG A 287 -36.62 36.40 -15.40
C ARG A 287 -35.72 35.20 -15.15
N PHE A 288 -34.86 35.29 -14.14
CA PHE A 288 -33.94 34.22 -13.73
C PHE A 288 -34.65 33.15 -12.90
N GLY A 289 -34.34 31.89 -13.18
CA GLY A 289 -34.71 30.71 -12.39
C GLY A 289 -33.73 29.55 -12.60
N LEU A 290 -33.96 28.43 -11.91
CA LEU A 290 -33.18 27.20 -12.03
C LEU A 290 -34.08 26.03 -12.42
N ILE A 291 -33.60 25.19 -13.32
CA ILE A 291 -34.27 23.95 -13.71
C ILE A 291 -33.41 22.73 -13.37
N ASP A 292 -34.05 21.59 -13.16
CA ASP A 292 -33.38 20.29 -13.13
C ASP A 292 -33.17 19.71 -14.54
N THR A 293 -32.50 18.56 -14.63
CA THR A 293 -32.16 17.88 -15.89
C THR A 293 -33.37 17.43 -16.71
N THR A 294 -34.58 17.50 -16.14
CA THR A 294 -35.84 17.21 -16.83
C THR A 294 -36.55 18.47 -17.33
N GLY A 295 -36.02 19.65 -17.02
CA GLY A 295 -36.60 20.95 -17.36
C GLY A 295 -37.64 21.47 -16.36
N ASN A 296 -37.79 20.81 -15.20
CA ASN A 296 -38.70 21.31 -14.16
C ASN A 296 -38.02 22.41 -13.34
N PHE A 297 -38.75 23.48 -13.05
CA PHE A 297 -38.25 24.56 -12.20
C PHE A 297 -38.05 24.08 -10.76
N LYS A 298 -36.81 24.15 -10.30
CA LYS A 298 -36.42 24.02 -8.89
C LYS A 298 -36.49 25.36 -8.19
N LEU A 299 -36.03 26.39 -8.90
CA LEU A 299 -36.27 27.79 -8.55
C LEU A 299 -37.10 28.43 -9.66
N PRO A 300 -38.34 28.88 -9.42
CA PRO A 300 -39.17 29.46 -10.47
C PRO A 300 -38.52 30.71 -11.06
N ALA A 301 -38.69 30.93 -12.37
CA ALA A 301 -38.19 32.11 -13.07
C ALA A 301 -38.96 33.39 -12.70
N ILE A 302 -38.69 33.93 -11.51
CA ILE A 302 -39.36 35.13 -10.96
C ILE A 302 -38.39 36.26 -10.59
N TYR A 303 -37.10 35.97 -10.53
CA TYR A 303 -36.07 36.93 -10.12
C TYR A 303 -35.67 37.82 -11.30
N ASP A 304 -35.29 39.07 -11.01
CA ASP A 304 -34.82 40.02 -12.02
C ASP A 304 -33.52 39.52 -12.68
N ASP A 305 -32.64 38.90 -11.88
CA ASP A 305 -31.34 38.34 -12.27
C ASP A 305 -30.87 37.31 -11.22
N GLY A 306 -29.82 36.55 -11.51
CA GLY A 306 -29.22 35.63 -10.53
C GLY A 306 -28.09 34.75 -11.08
N HIS A 307 -27.37 34.11 -10.16
CA HIS A 307 -26.32 33.14 -10.47
C HIS A 307 -26.05 32.21 -9.28
N VAL A 308 -25.58 31.00 -9.57
CA VAL A 308 -25.23 30.01 -8.56
C VAL A 308 -23.91 30.40 -7.90
N LEU A 309 -23.84 30.37 -6.57
CA LEU A 309 -22.62 30.68 -5.80
C LEU A 309 -21.88 29.42 -5.33
N SER A 310 -22.64 28.36 -5.04
CA SER A 310 -22.17 27.04 -4.60
C SER A 310 -23.33 26.04 -4.69
N SER A 311 -23.07 24.76 -4.45
CA SER A 311 -24.09 23.70 -4.42
C SER A 311 -25.28 23.95 -3.47
N THR A 312 -25.15 24.87 -2.51
CA THR A 312 -26.20 25.16 -1.51
C THR A 312 -26.68 26.61 -1.49
N ALA A 313 -26.12 27.49 -2.33
CA ALA A 313 -26.41 28.92 -2.27
C ALA A 313 -26.46 29.58 -3.64
N ILE A 314 -27.46 30.44 -3.83
CA ILE A 314 -27.75 31.13 -5.09
C ILE A 314 -27.91 32.62 -4.79
N ALA A 315 -27.19 33.46 -5.53
CA ALA A 315 -27.41 34.90 -5.53
C ALA A 315 -28.59 35.22 -6.45
N VAL A 316 -29.57 35.95 -5.95
CA VAL A 316 -30.74 36.37 -6.72
C VAL A 316 -31.01 37.85 -6.56
N GLN A 317 -31.47 38.48 -7.64
CA GLN A 317 -31.90 39.87 -7.64
C GLN A 317 -33.44 39.97 -7.65
N GLN A 318 -33.99 40.79 -6.76
CA GLN A 318 -35.41 41.12 -6.72
C GLN A 318 -35.60 42.60 -6.38
N ASP A 319 -36.41 43.30 -7.15
CA ASP A 319 -36.68 44.73 -7.01
C ASP A 319 -35.37 45.56 -7.01
N SER A 320 -34.41 45.17 -7.86
CA SER A 320 -33.05 45.74 -7.94
C SER A 320 -32.18 45.58 -6.68
N LEU A 321 -32.55 44.69 -5.75
CA LEU A 321 -31.76 44.33 -4.57
C LEU A 321 -31.24 42.90 -4.72
N TRP A 322 -30.04 42.62 -4.26
CA TRP A 322 -29.46 41.27 -4.27
C TRP A 322 -29.59 40.59 -2.91
N GLY A 323 -30.03 39.34 -2.89
CA GLY A 323 -30.06 38.47 -1.72
C GLY A 323 -29.41 37.13 -2.03
N ILE A 324 -29.24 36.31 -0.99
CA ILE A 324 -28.78 34.92 -1.15
C ILE A 324 -29.87 34.01 -0.61
N ILE A 325 -30.22 33.01 -1.41
CA ILE A 325 -31.18 31.97 -1.06
C ILE A 325 -30.55 30.58 -1.18
N ASP A 326 -31.13 29.59 -0.52
CA ASP A 326 -30.84 28.18 -0.81
C ASP A 326 -31.64 27.68 -2.02
N ILE A 327 -31.43 26.41 -2.39
CA ILE A 327 -32.08 25.77 -3.55
C ILE A 327 -33.61 25.65 -3.38
N ASP A 328 -34.11 25.65 -2.15
CA ASP A 328 -35.56 25.64 -1.84
C ASP A 328 -36.16 27.05 -1.82
N GLY A 329 -35.34 28.09 -2.05
CA GLY A 329 -35.73 29.49 -2.03
C GLY A 329 -35.80 30.12 -0.65
N GLN A 330 -35.25 29.49 0.40
CA GLN A 330 -35.16 30.09 1.73
C GLN A 330 -34.05 31.14 1.77
N LEU A 331 -34.34 32.26 2.43
CA LEU A 331 -33.42 33.39 2.52
C LEU A 331 -32.25 33.09 3.47
N LEU A 332 -31.04 33.00 2.92
CA LEU A 332 -29.77 32.83 3.66
C LEU A 332 -29.16 34.17 4.03
N LEU A 333 -29.17 35.12 3.08
CA LEU A 333 -28.74 36.50 3.30
C LEU A 333 -29.83 37.47 2.80
N PRO A 334 -30.31 38.42 3.64
CA PRO A 334 -31.35 39.36 3.23
C PRO A 334 -30.99 40.20 2.01
N PHE A 335 -32.01 40.54 1.22
CA PHE A 335 -31.89 41.45 0.08
C PHE A 335 -31.29 42.79 0.47
N GLN A 336 -30.22 43.18 -0.20
CA GLN A 336 -29.40 44.35 0.08
C GLN A 336 -29.08 45.11 -1.20
N HIS A 337 -28.84 46.41 -1.05
CA HIS A 337 -28.52 47.31 -2.16
C HIS A 337 -27.04 47.21 -2.51
N VAL A 338 -26.65 46.09 -3.13
CA VAL A 338 -25.29 45.83 -3.61
C VAL A 338 -25.28 45.69 -5.13
N LYS A 339 -24.12 45.89 -5.75
CA LYS A 339 -23.94 45.73 -7.19
C LYS A 339 -23.92 44.26 -7.59
N GLU A 340 -23.18 43.44 -6.84
CA GLU A 340 -23.00 42.00 -7.10
C GLU A 340 -22.56 41.25 -5.83
N ILE A 341 -22.81 39.94 -5.84
CA ILE A 341 -22.37 38.99 -4.81
C ILE A 341 -21.46 37.96 -5.49
N ILE A 342 -20.24 37.79 -4.98
CA ILE A 342 -19.21 36.94 -5.57
C ILE A 342 -18.86 35.84 -4.57
N ALA A 343 -18.82 34.59 -5.05
CA ALA A 343 -18.24 33.47 -4.32
C ALA A 343 -16.75 33.39 -4.62
N GLU A 344 -15.93 33.42 -3.59
CA GLU A 344 -14.49 33.26 -3.66
C GLU A 344 -14.16 31.85 -3.19
N GLN A 345 -13.62 31.04 -4.10
CA GLN A 345 -13.34 29.63 -3.86
C GLN A 345 -11.84 29.40 -3.69
N THR A 346 -11.49 28.67 -2.64
CA THR A 346 -10.20 28.01 -2.47
C THR A 346 -10.42 26.50 -2.61
N TYR A 347 -9.34 25.72 -2.74
CA TYR A 347 -9.41 24.26 -2.89
C TYR A 347 -10.20 23.55 -1.77
N ALA A 348 -10.38 24.20 -0.61
CA ALA A 348 -11.03 23.63 0.56
C ALA A 348 -12.21 24.46 1.13
N PHE A 349 -12.39 25.72 0.70
CA PHE A 349 -13.38 26.63 1.31
C PHE A 349 -13.96 27.65 0.34
N THR A 350 -15.24 27.94 0.50
CA THR A 350 -15.94 29.06 -0.16
C THR A 350 -16.22 30.17 0.86
N TYR A 351 -16.01 31.42 0.48
CA TYR A 351 -16.45 32.60 1.22
C TYR A 351 -17.02 33.63 0.27
N TYR A 352 -17.71 34.65 0.78
CA TYR A 352 -18.51 35.52 -0.07
C TYR A 352 -18.09 36.98 0.07
N LYS A 353 -18.00 37.66 -1.07
CA LYS A 353 -17.73 39.08 -1.19
C LYS A 353 -18.97 39.79 -1.73
N LEU A 354 -19.50 40.72 -0.96
CA LEU A 354 -20.53 41.66 -1.39
C LEU A 354 -19.86 42.94 -1.87
N VAL A 355 -20.13 43.34 -3.12
CA VAL A 355 -19.61 44.57 -3.72
C VAL A 355 -20.76 45.54 -3.89
N GLY A 356 -20.71 46.66 -3.19
CA GLY A 356 -21.71 47.72 -3.30
C GLY A 356 -21.51 48.64 -4.51
N HIS A 357 -22.44 49.57 -4.71
CA HIS A 357 -22.49 50.40 -5.93
C HIS A 357 -21.38 51.46 -6.00
N GLN A 358 -20.78 51.82 -4.87
CA GLN A 358 -19.61 52.70 -4.79
C GLN A 358 -18.30 51.90 -4.65
N GLN A 359 -18.33 50.59 -4.98
CA GLN A 359 -17.25 49.63 -4.78
C GLN A 359 -16.84 49.41 -3.31
N GLU A 360 -17.76 49.66 -2.38
CA GLU A 360 -17.64 49.20 -1.00
C GLU A 360 -17.68 47.67 -0.92
N GLU A 361 -16.84 47.07 -0.09
CA GLU A 361 -16.72 45.62 0.03
C GLU A 361 -17.16 45.15 1.41
N SER A 362 -17.80 44.00 1.49
CA SER A 362 -18.13 43.32 2.74
C SER A 362 -17.97 41.82 2.57
N TRP A 363 -17.29 41.17 3.51
CA TRP A 363 -16.87 39.78 3.39
C TRP A 363 -17.61 38.90 4.39
N TYR A 364 -17.95 37.68 3.99
CA TYR A 364 -18.76 36.74 4.77
C TYR A 364 -18.21 35.32 4.73
N THR A 365 -18.39 34.56 5.82
CA THR A 365 -18.04 33.13 5.89
C THR A 365 -18.93 32.29 4.97
N HIS A 366 -18.59 31.01 4.80
CA HIS A 366 -19.45 30.02 4.12
C HIS A 366 -20.85 29.92 4.75
N ALA A 367 -20.99 30.26 6.03
CA ALA A 367 -22.26 30.26 6.77
C ALA A 367 -22.94 31.65 6.78
N PHE A 368 -22.54 32.53 5.87
CA PHE A 368 -23.04 33.91 5.73
C PHE A 368 -22.91 34.75 7.01
N LYS A 369 -21.87 34.49 7.82
CA LYS A 369 -21.55 35.33 8.97
C LYS A 369 -20.58 36.45 8.56
N PRO A 370 -20.75 37.69 9.04
CA PRO A 370 -19.84 38.78 8.70
C PRO A 370 -18.40 38.45 9.12
N LEU A 371 -17.46 38.62 8.20
CA LEU A 371 -16.01 38.54 8.47
C LEU A 371 -15.44 39.94 8.69
N VAL A 372 -15.48 40.79 7.66
CA VAL A 372 -14.88 42.13 7.70
C VAL A 372 -15.51 43.06 6.69
N ASN A 373 -15.56 44.36 7.02
CA ASN A 373 -16.02 45.42 6.13
C ASN A 373 -14.83 46.17 5.52
N GLY A 374 -14.96 46.55 4.26
CA GLY A 374 -13.94 47.25 3.48
C GLY A 374 -12.94 46.32 2.78
N PRO A 375 -12.01 46.90 2.01
CA PRO A 375 -11.00 46.13 1.29
C PRO A 375 -10.06 45.40 2.25
N VAL A 376 -9.65 44.20 1.85
CA VAL A 376 -8.67 43.36 2.54
C VAL A 376 -7.50 43.06 1.61
N SER A 377 -6.32 42.83 2.17
CA SER A 377 -5.15 42.44 1.39
C SER A 377 -5.22 40.97 0.99
N THR A 378 -5.55 40.10 1.94
CA THR A 378 -5.74 38.65 1.72
C THR A 378 -6.73 38.07 2.72
N ILE A 379 -7.42 37.01 2.31
CA ILE A 379 -8.13 36.07 3.20
C ILE A 379 -7.56 34.69 2.91
N ALA A 380 -6.99 34.05 3.91
CA ALA A 380 -6.54 32.66 3.86
C ALA A 380 -7.37 31.81 4.84
N CYS A 381 -7.36 30.50 4.66
CA CYS A 381 -8.08 29.57 5.53
C CYS A 381 -7.13 28.54 6.15
N PHE A 382 -7.45 28.08 7.35
CA PHE A 382 -6.81 26.95 8.02
C PHE A 382 -7.91 26.16 8.71
N GLY A 383 -8.25 24.97 8.20
CA GLY A 383 -9.50 24.31 8.61
C GLY A 383 -10.70 25.26 8.52
N ALA A 384 -11.61 25.21 9.49
CA ALA A 384 -12.79 26.08 9.54
C ALA A 384 -12.52 27.54 9.97
N TYR A 385 -11.25 27.99 9.98
CA TYR A 385 -10.84 29.31 10.45
C TYR A 385 -10.36 30.21 9.33
N TYR A 386 -10.66 31.50 9.44
CA TYR A 386 -10.37 32.55 8.49
C TYR A 386 -9.24 33.46 9.00
N ILE A 387 -8.17 33.57 8.23
CA ILE A 387 -7.04 34.45 8.46
C ILE A 387 -7.20 35.67 7.55
N ILE A 388 -7.55 36.81 8.14
CA ILE A 388 -7.82 38.05 7.41
C ILE A 388 -6.64 38.98 7.57
N THR A 389 -6.03 39.40 6.46
CA THR A 389 -4.99 40.44 6.47
C THR A 389 -5.56 41.75 5.95
N LYS A 390 -5.52 42.78 6.78
CA LYS A 390 -6.00 44.14 6.47
C LYS A 390 -5.10 45.18 7.14
N ASP A 391 -4.71 46.21 6.40
CA ASP A 391 -3.84 47.30 6.91
C ASP A 391 -2.55 46.79 7.60
N ASP A 392 -1.91 45.79 6.99
CA ASP A 392 -0.72 45.08 7.52
C ASP A 392 -0.92 44.42 8.90
N ARG A 393 -2.18 44.12 9.26
CA ARG A 393 -2.57 43.38 10.46
C ARG A 393 -3.32 42.11 10.10
N ALA A 394 -3.06 41.05 10.85
CA ALA A 394 -3.69 39.76 10.67
C ALA A 394 -4.66 39.46 11.82
N THR A 395 -5.87 39.04 11.49
CA THR A 395 -6.93 38.62 12.42
C THR A 395 -7.32 37.18 12.13
N LEU A 396 -7.57 36.39 13.18
CA LEU A 396 -8.10 35.02 13.07
C LEU A 396 -9.56 35.00 13.53
N MET A 397 -10.44 34.45 12.71
CA MET A 397 -11.86 34.30 13.01
C MET A 397 -12.34 32.87 12.77
N ASP A 398 -13.36 32.42 13.49
CA ASP A 398 -14.02 31.14 13.24
C ASP A 398 -15.15 31.24 12.19
N ALA A 399 -15.73 30.10 11.81
CA ALA A 399 -16.84 30.01 10.87
C ALA A 399 -18.10 30.78 11.29
N GLN A 400 -18.26 31.05 12.58
CA GLN A 400 -19.38 31.80 13.15
C GLN A 400 -19.12 33.32 13.17
N GLY A 401 -17.92 33.76 12.77
CA GLY A 401 -17.52 35.16 12.77
C GLY A 401 -17.00 35.65 14.13
N ASN A 402 -16.67 34.76 15.06
CA ASN A 402 -16.04 35.15 16.33
C ASN A 402 -14.54 35.38 16.12
N VAL A 403 -14.01 36.45 16.71
CA VAL A 403 -12.58 36.76 16.67
C VAL A 403 -11.83 35.91 17.71
N LEU A 404 -10.90 35.09 17.25
CA LEU A 404 -10.00 34.27 18.09
C LEU A 404 -8.69 35.00 18.38
N LEU A 405 -8.13 35.68 17.37
CA LEU A 405 -6.95 36.55 17.49
C LEU A 405 -7.27 37.89 16.81
N GLY A 406 -7.19 38.99 17.56
CA GLY A 406 -7.52 40.34 17.07
C GLY A 406 -6.42 41.03 16.26
N GLU A 407 -6.54 42.34 16.05
CA GLU A 407 -5.67 43.15 15.16
C GLU A 407 -4.26 43.45 15.69
N ASP A 408 -3.84 42.86 16.82
CA ASP A 408 -2.52 43.10 17.43
C ASP A 408 -1.37 42.39 16.69
N TYR A 409 -1.68 41.48 15.77
CA TYR A 409 -0.71 40.64 15.08
C TYR A 409 -0.35 41.19 13.70
N LEU A 410 0.94 41.06 13.35
CA LEU A 410 1.48 41.50 12.08
C LEU A 410 1.16 40.49 10.98
N HIS A 411 1.42 39.21 11.26
CA HIS A 411 1.20 38.11 10.31
C HIS A 411 0.71 36.86 11.04
N ILE A 412 -0.22 36.14 10.42
CA ILE A 412 -0.66 34.81 10.83
C ILE A 412 -0.55 33.93 9.59
N ARG A 413 0.12 32.79 9.70
CA ARG A 413 0.21 31.82 8.60
C ARG A 413 -0.10 30.41 9.12
N ALA A 414 -0.75 29.62 8.28
CA ALA A 414 -0.89 28.20 8.49
C ALA A 414 0.48 27.51 8.35
N GLU A 415 0.73 26.52 9.20
CA GLU A 415 1.86 25.61 9.11
C GLU A 415 1.32 24.18 9.16
N GLU A 416 1.16 23.60 7.97
CA GLU A 416 0.45 22.33 7.77
C GLU A 416 1.14 21.16 8.47
N GLN A 417 2.48 21.10 8.42
CA GLN A 417 3.25 20.04 9.08
C GLN A 417 3.07 20.07 10.61
N LEU A 418 2.88 21.25 11.20
CA LEU A 418 2.61 21.39 12.64
C LEU A 418 1.12 21.27 12.99
N ASN A 419 0.25 21.26 11.98
CA ASN A 419 -1.19 21.45 12.12
C ASN A 419 -1.52 22.62 13.08
N ALA A 420 -0.86 23.75 12.85
CA ALA A 420 -0.93 24.92 13.74
C ALA A 420 -0.76 26.23 12.97
N LEU A 421 -1.00 27.35 13.67
CA LEU A 421 -0.77 28.70 13.16
C LEU A 421 0.51 29.28 13.76
N ILE A 422 1.38 29.80 12.90
CA ILE A 422 2.53 30.61 13.32
C ILE A 422 2.09 32.07 13.31
N VAL A 423 2.14 32.68 14.49
CA VAL A 423 1.61 34.03 14.74
C VAL A 423 2.75 34.99 15.07
N GLN A 424 2.90 36.03 14.26
CA GLN A 424 3.92 37.06 14.45
C GLN A 424 3.31 38.33 15.04
N SER A 425 3.89 38.79 16.14
CA SER A 425 3.56 40.04 16.81
C SER A 425 4.78 40.98 16.84
N ALA A 426 4.60 42.19 17.36
CA ALA A 426 5.73 43.10 17.62
C ALA A 426 6.71 42.58 18.69
N ALA A 427 6.27 41.68 19.58
CA ALA A 427 7.11 41.11 20.64
C ALA A 427 7.89 39.86 20.19
N GLY A 428 7.46 39.22 19.11
CA GLY A 428 8.04 37.98 18.61
C GLY A 428 7.01 37.06 17.95
N THR A 429 7.44 35.84 17.69
CA THR A 429 6.70 34.77 17.03
C THR A 429 6.19 33.76 18.05
N GLY A 430 4.96 33.28 17.86
CA GLY A 430 4.29 32.29 18.71
C GLY A 430 3.63 31.19 17.88
N LEU A 431 3.17 30.14 18.56
CA LEU A 431 2.49 28.99 17.96
C LEU A 431 1.11 28.85 18.60
N TYR A 432 0.07 28.85 17.77
CA TYR A 432 -1.32 28.85 18.19
C TYR A 432 -2.09 27.73 17.48
N ILE A 433 -2.88 26.96 18.23
CA ILE A 433 -3.79 25.95 17.67
C ILE A 433 -5.20 26.39 18.05
N PRO A 434 -6.11 26.68 17.10
CA PRO A 434 -7.43 27.24 17.40
C PRO A 434 -8.22 26.51 18.49
N GLU A 435 -8.19 25.18 18.51
CA GLU A 435 -8.92 24.34 19.47
C GLU A 435 -8.24 24.30 20.86
N LYS A 436 -6.95 24.61 20.95
CA LYS A 436 -6.14 24.51 22.17
C LYS A 436 -5.67 25.86 22.73
N GLY A 437 -5.73 26.91 21.92
CA GLY A 437 -5.16 28.22 22.21
C GLY A 437 -3.65 28.30 21.99
N TRP A 438 -2.97 29.11 22.82
CA TRP A 438 -1.53 29.32 22.74
C TRP A 438 -0.74 28.08 23.19
N ILE A 439 0.03 27.51 22.27
CA ILE A 439 1.00 26.44 22.57
C ILE A 439 2.34 27.06 22.98
N LEU A 440 2.77 28.08 22.24
CA LEU A 440 3.94 28.89 22.55
C LEU A 440 3.58 30.38 22.42
N PRO A 441 3.85 31.21 23.44
CA PRO A 441 3.54 32.65 23.39
C PRO A 441 4.40 33.38 22.35
N CYS A 442 3.94 34.55 21.88
CA CYS A 442 4.67 35.40 20.94
C CYS A 442 5.88 36.12 21.58
N MET A 443 6.93 35.36 21.89
CA MET A 443 8.18 35.88 22.46
C MET A 443 9.45 35.31 21.80
N TYR A 444 9.30 34.42 20.82
CA TYR A 444 10.42 33.75 20.16
C TYR A 444 10.85 34.48 18.90
N GLU A 445 12.12 34.34 18.49
CA GLU A 445 12.65 34.98 17.28
C GLU A 445 11.98 34.39 16.02
N ALA A 446 11.87 33.06 15.99
CA ALA A 446 11.23 32.32 14.90
C ALA A 446 10.76 30.94 15.38
N ILE A 447 9.72 30.42 14.74
CA ILE A 447 9.22 29.05 14.90
C ILE A 447 9.00 28.50 13.49
N PHE A 448 9.46 27.28 13.25
CA PHE A 448 9.28 26.57 11.99
C PHE A 448 9.27 25.06 12.26
N PRO A 449 8.63 24.25 11.41
CA PRO A 449 8.66 22.80 11.58
C PRO A 449 10.08 22.27 11.46
N LEU A 450 10.36 21.14 12.11
CA LEU A 450 11.57 20.38 11.84
C LEU A 450 11.43 19.75 10.44
N GLU A 451 12.30 20.17 9.52
CA GLU A 451 12.31 19.67 8.14
C GLU A 451 12.39 18.13 8.11
N ASP A 452 11.67 17.54 7.16
CA ASP A 452 11.58 16.10 6.89
C ASP A 452 11.08 15.23 8.06
N ALA A 453 10.62 15.84 9.16
CA ALA A 453 10.09 15.11 10.29
C ALA A 453 8.68 14.56 10.00
N ASN A 454 8.57 13.23 9.98
CA ASN A 454 7.29 12.55 9.97
C ASN A 454 6.60 12.61 11.34
N PRO A 455 5.25 12.59 11.40
CA PRO A 455 4.52 12.46 12.64
C PRO A 455 4.84 11.14 13.36
N GLU A 456 4.91 11.18 14.69
CA GLU A 456 4.95 9.99 15.53
C GLU A 456 3.59 9.24 15.48
N GLU A 457 3.53 8.01 16.01
CA GLU A 457 2.30 7.19 16.04
C GLU A 457 1.12 7.89 16.72
N ASP A 458 1.38 8.76 17.70
CA ASP A 458 0.36 9.55 18.39
C ASP A 458 0.02 10.88 17.69
N GLY A 459 0.58 11.10 16.50
CA GLY A 459 0.45 12.32 15.70
C GLY A 459 1.33 13.48 16.17
N THR A 460 2.28 13.25 17.07
CA THR A 460 3.24 14.29 17.50
C THR A 460 4.19 14.66 16.37
N VAL A 461 4.39 15.96 16.17
CA VAL A 461 5.35 16.55 15.23
C VAL A 461 6.28 17.51 15.96
N TYR A 462 7.37 17.93 15.32
CA TYR A 462 8.39 18.75 16.00
C TYR A 462 8.54 20.14 15.39
N ALA A 463 8.64 21.14 16.25
CA ALA A 463 8.95 22.52 15.90
C ALA A 463 10.34 22.91 16.40
N VAL A 464 11.11 23.59 15.54
CA VAL A 464 12.34 24.27 15.92
C VAL A 464 12.00 25.69 16.35
N VAL A 465 12.33 26.02 17.59
CA VAL A 465 12.05 27.33 18.20
C VAL A 465 13.37 28.08 18.37
N LYS A 466 13.48 29.28 17.81
CA LYS A 466 14.68 30.12 17.90
C LYS A 466 14.53 31.18 18.98
N GLU A 467 15.50 31.23 19.88
CA GLU A 467 15.62 32.22 20.94
C GLU A 467 17.11 32.55 21.18
N ASN A 468 17.47 33.83 21.20
CA ASN A 468 18.86 34.30 21.36
C ASN A 468 19.84 33.62 20.38
N LYS A 469 19.44 33.45 19.11
CA LYS A 469 20.19 32.73 18.07
C LYS A 469 20.46 31.25 18.36
N LYS A 470 19.80 30.67 19.37
CA LYS A 470 19.87 29.25 19.72
C LYS A 470 18.57 28.56 19.33
N ALA A 471 18.67 27.31 18.92
CA ALA A 471 17.56 26.43 18.64
C ALA A 471 17.18 25.64 19.90
N GLY A 472 15.89 25.54 20.15
CA GLY A 472 15.26 24.52 20.97
C GLY A 472 14.35 23.65 20.11
N LEU A 473 14.04 22.46 20.61
CA LEU A 473 13.15 21.50 19.98
C LEU A 473 11.90 21.31 20.84
N PHE A 474 10.74 21.53 20.23
CA PHE A 474 9.45 21.49 20.90
C PHE A 474 8.54 20.48 20.19
N ALA A 475 8.01 19.51 20.93
CA ALA A 475 7.01 18.58 20.43
C ALA A 475 5.63 19.25 20.41
N VAL A 476 4.93 19.14 19.30
CA VAL A 476 3.59 19.68 19.04
C VAL A 476 2.65 18.50 18.82
N GLY A 477 1.64 18.35 19.66
CA GLY A 477 0.73 17.20 19.60
C GLY A 477 -0.32 17.24 20.70
N ALA A 478 -0.85 16.08 21.09
CA ALA A 478 -1.74 15.98 22.26
C ALA A 478 -1.05 16.44 23.56
N ASN A 479 0.24 16.10 23.71
CA ASN A 479 1.06 16.41 24.88
C ASN A 479 2.22 17.35 24.53
N SER A 480 1.91 18.52 23.98
CA SER A 480 2.91 19.51 23.55
C SER A 480 3.87 19.91 24.69
N ARG A 481 5.18 19.78 24.44
CA ARG A 481 6.22 19.98 25.47
C ARG A 481 7.59 20.28 24.87
N TRP A 482 8.47 20.87 25.67
CA TRP A 482 9.89 20.98 25.31
C TRP A 482 10.56 19.60 25.36
N ILE A 483 11.19 19.22 24.25
CA ILE A 483 12.15 18.10 24.21
C ILE A 483 13.53 18.62 24.62
N LYS A 484 13.94 19.75 24.03
CA LYS A 484 15.13 20.50 24.41
C LYS A 484 14.85 21.99 24.39
N ALA A 485 15.09 22.66 25.52
CA ALA A 485 15.04 24.12 25.57
C ALA A 485 16.09 24.76 24.63
N PRO A 486 15.91 26.03 24.22
CA PRO A 486 16.87 26.72 23.37
C PRO A 486 18.28 26.73 23.95
N GLY A 487 19.23 26.15 23.21
CA GLY A 487 20.64 26.02 23.63
C GLY A 487 21.57 25.54 22.52
N TYR A 488 20.98 24.88 21.52
CA TYR A 488 21.66 24.22 20.42
C TYR A 488 21.83 25.15 19.22
N GLN A 489 22.70 24.79 18.26
CA GLN A 489 22.79 25.57 17.01
C GLN A 489 21.63 25.24 16.08
N GLN A 490 21.35 23.95 15.92
CA GLN A 490 20.30 23.42 15.06
C GLN A 490 19.98 21.96 15.42
N PHE A 491 18.86 21.48 14.88
CA PHE A 491 18.42 20.10 14.93
C PHE A 491 18.15 19.61 13.51
N ARG A 492 18.20 18.30 13.30
CA ARG A 492 17.81 17.66 12.04
C ARG A 492 17.10 16.36 12.36
N TRP A 493 16.05 16.05 11.62
CA TRP A 493 15.46 14.72 11.68
C TRP A 493 16.40 13.70 11.03
N LEU A 494 16.45 12.48 11.57
CA LEU A 494 17.22 11.36 11.00
C LEU A 494 16.31 10.23 10.56
N LYS A 495 15.49 9.73 11.49
CA LYS A 495 14.42 8.76 11.24
C LYS A 495 13.42 8.81 12.41
N LYS A 496 12.38 7.99 12.37
CA LYS A 496 11.47 7.80 13.52
C LYS A 496 12.26 7.56 14.80
N ASP A 497 11.88 8.23 15.89
CA ASP A 497 12.54 8.19 17.20
C ASP A 497 14.00 8.66 17.26
N LEU A 498 14.60 9.16 16.16
CA LEU A 498 16.01 9.53 16.11
C LEU A 498 16.24 10.91 15.49
N LEU A 499 16.94 11.77 16.25
CA LEU A 499 17.17 13.16 15.91
C LEU A 499 18.65 13.51 16.05
N ALA A 500 19.15 14.38 15.17
CA ALA A 500 20.48 14.97 15.29
C ALA A 500 20.40 16.37 15.93
N TYR A 501 21.39 16.71 16.72
CA TYR A 501 21.57 18.04 17.30
C TYR A 501 22.98 18.55 17.02
N GLN A 502 23.17 19.87 16.99
CA GLN A 502 24.47 20.47 16.72
C GLN A 502 24.95 21.41 17.83
N GLU A 503 26.19 21.19 18.27
CA GLU A 503 26.94 22.05 19.19
C GLU A 503 28.39 22.23 18.73
N ASN A 504 28.95 23.42 18.89
CA ASN A 504 30.32 23.74 18.45
C ASN A 504 30.65 23.35 16.99
N LYS A 505 29.64 23.38 16.10
CA LYS A 505 29.69 22.94 14.69
C LYS A 505 29.92 21.44 14.48
N LEU A 506 29.71 20.65 15.53
CA LEU A 506 29.74 19.19 15.49
C LEU A 506 28.34 18.66 15.83
N TRP A 507 28.05 17.49 15.28
CA TRP A 507 26.78 16.79 15.40
C TRP A 507 26.87 15.69 16.45
N GLY A 508 25.81 15.55 17.21
CA GLY A 508 25.49 14.36 18.01
C GLY A 508 24.07 13.91 17.69
N CYS A 509 23.64 12.83 18.33
CA CYS A 509 22.27 12.32 18.19
C CYS A 509 21.58 12.11 19.54
N MET A 510 20.26 12.12 19.47
CA MET A 510 19.37 11.93 20.60
C MET A 510 18.12 11.19 20.15
N ASP A 511 17.44 10.55 21.08
CA ASP A 511 16.13 9.97 20.84
C ASP A 511 15.03 11.05 20.80
N ALA A 512 13.79 10.66 20.47
CA ALA A 512 12.61 11.52 20.50
C ALA A 512 12.27 12.08 21.91
N THR A 513 12.77 11.45 22.99
CA THR A 513 12.58 11.94 24.37
C THR A 513 13.54 13.07 24.72
N GLY A 514 14.60 13.25 23.91
CA GLY A 514 15.70 14.19 24.15
C GLY A 514 16.84 13.57 24.97
N HIS A 515 16.85 12.26 25.17
CA HIS A 515 18.01 11.56 25.72
C HIS A 515 19.15 11.58 24.70
N LEU A 516 20.32 12.09 25.09
CA LEU A 516 21.47 12.17 24.19
C LEU A 516 22.12 10.79 24.08
N LEU A 517 22.13 10.24 22.87
CA LEU A 517 22.74 8.94 22.56
C LEU A 517 24.25 9.07 22.30
N THR A 518 24.67 10.21 21.75
CA THR A 518 26.09 10.52 21.53
C THR A 518 26.38 11.97 21.89
N ASP A 519 27.62 12.25 22.30
CA ASP A 519 28.14 13.61 22.35
C ASP A 519 28.23 14.22 20.94
N ALA A 520 28.30 15.56 20.86
CA ALA A 520 28.49 16.27 19.60
C ALA A 520 29.96 16.25 19.15
N THR A 521 30.41 15.12 18.62
CA THR A 521 31.79 14.89 18.16
C THR A 521 31.91 14.74 16.64
N TYR A 522 30.79 14.54 15.94
CA TYR A 522 30.79 14.21 14.51
C TYR A 522 30.81 15.44 13.60
N THR A 523 31.59 15.39 12.54
CA THR A 523 31.57 16.41 11.48
C THR A 523 30.31 16.33 10.61
N SER A 524 29.73 15.13 10.50
CA SER A 524 28.41 14.86 9.91
C SER A 524 27.83 13.62 10.55
N ILE A 525 26.51 13.52 10.58
CA ILE A 525 25.80 12.29 10.96
C ILE A 525 24.81 11.99 9.84
N ASN A 526 24.55 10.71 9.55
CA ASN A 526 23.65 10.33 8.46
C ASN A 526 22.95 9.00 8.80
N SER A 527 21.64 8.92 8.57
CA SER A 527 20.81 7.73 8.82
C SER A 527 20.36 7.04 7.53
N LYS A 528 20.77 7.54 6.35
CA LYS A 528 20.24 7.12 5.04
C LYS A 528 18.70 7.14 5.02
N PHE A 529 18.10 8.19 5.59
CA PHE A 529 16.65 8.34 5.78
C PHE A 529 15.98 7.19 6.56
N GLY A 530 16.75 6.45 7.36
CA GLY A 530 16.29 5.30 8.12
C GLY A 530 16.71 3.94 7.55
N TYR A 531 17.22 3.90 6.32
CA TYR A 531 17.54 2.66 5.58
C TYR A 531 18.98 2.17 5.75
N LEU A 532 19.61 2.42 6.90
CA LEU A 532 20.94 1.87 7.19
C LEU A 532 20.83 0.41 7.65
N LEU A 533 21.55 -0.48 6.97
CA LEU A 533 21.59 -1.91 7.31
C LEU A 533 22.34 -2.20 8.62
N TYR A 534 23.28 -1.33 8.99
CA TYR A 534 24.29 -1.62 10.02
C TYR A 534 24.03 -0.93 11.37
N GLY A 535 22.94 -0.17 11.50
CA GLY A 535 22.60 0.55 12.73
C GLY A 535 21.65 1.73 12.53
N LEU A 536 21.50 2.54 13.57
CA LEU A 536 20.65 3.72 13.62
C LEU A 536 21.19 4.88 12.77
N ALA A 537 22.50 5.13 12.84
CA ALA A 537 23.16 6.23 12.14
C ALA A 537 24.67 6.01 11.98
N LEU A 538 25.26 6.65 10.96
CA LEU A 538 26.70 6.78 10.76
C LEU A 538 27.20 8.14 11.23
N GLY A 539 28.15 8.15 12.16
CA GLY A 539 28.83 9.34 12.66
C GLY A 539 30.18 9.54 11.98
N PHE A 540 30.32 10.58 11.15
CA PHE A 540 31.55 10.87 10.41
C PHE A 540 32.45 11.82 11.20
N HIS A 541 33.71 11.46 11.40
CA HIS A 541 34.71 12.33 12.04
C HIS A 541 36.04 12.30 11.26
N ASN A 542 37.04 13.05 11.72
CA ASN A 542 38.28 13.20 10.94
C ASN A 542 39.11 11.91 10.85
N ASP A 543 38.94 11.01 11.82
CA ASP A 543 39.76 9.81 12.00
C ASP A 543 39.04 8.53 11.56
N GLY A 544 37.77 8.60 11.16
CA GLY A 544 36.96 7.43 10.86
C GLY A 544 35.47 7.72 10.72
N ILE A 545 34.72 6.62 10.68
CA ILE A 545 33.27 6.60 10.67
C ILE A 545 32.87 5.66 11.79
N ASP A 546 32.01 6.13 12.68
CA ASP A 546 31.36 5.31 13.69
C ASP A 546 29.99 4.87 13.18
N VAL A 547 29.53 3.71 13.64
CA VAL A 547 28.12 3.32 13.56
C VAL A 547 27.53 3.27 14.96
N LEU A 548 26.35 3.89 15.09
CA LEU A 548 25.50 3.77 16.28
C LEU A 548 24.54 2.61 16.05
N GLU A 549 24.64 1.56 16.86
CA GLU A 549 23.76 0.39 16.81
C GLU A 549 22.44 0.62 17.57
N GLU A 550 21.47 -0.29 17.41
CA GLU A 550 20.14 -0.18 18.04
C GLU A 550 20.18 -0.32 19.57
N ASP A 551 21.17 -1.01 20.12
CA ASP A 551 21.39 -1.19 21.55
C ASP A 551 22.28 -0.09 22.17
N GLU A 552 22.42 1.04 21.46
CA GLU A 552 23.22 2.21 21.83
C GLU A 552 24.74 1.94 21.88
N ILE A 553 25.19 0.79 21.37
CA ILE A 553 26.62 0.52 21.21
C ILE A 553 27.18 1.33 20.04
N ILE A 554 28.35 1.93 20.25
CA ILE A 554 29.11 2.62 19.22
C ILE A 554 30.32 1.77 18.86
N ARG A 555 30.49 1.50 17.57
CA ARG A 555 31.68 0.81 17.04
C ARG A 555 32.20 1.48 15.78
N ASP A 556 33.44 1.17 15.44
CA ASP A 556 34.03 1.56 14.16
C ASP A 556 33.25 0.93 13.00
N PHE A 557 32.95 1.73 11.98
CA PHE A 557 32.38 1.27 10.73
C PHE A 557 33.45 0.53 9.91
N GLN A 558 33.10 -0.62 9.36
CA GLN A 558 34.06 -1.53 8.73
C GLN A 558 34.26 -1.23 7.25
N SER A 559 35.41 -1.64 6.71
CA SER A 559 35.76 -1.44 5.30
C SER A 559 34.81 -2.12 4.31
N VAL A 560 34.30 -3.30 4.66
CA VAL A 560 33.33 -4.04 3.83
C VAL A 560 31.96 -3.36 3.85
N GLU A 561 31.52 -2.88 5.02
CA GLU A 561 30.26 -2.13 5.17
C GLU A 561 30.32 -0.83 4.35
N ALA A 562 31.46 -0.13 4.39
CA ALA A 562 31.70 1.04 3.57
C ALA A 562 31.74 0.73 2.06
N GLN A 563 32.22 -0.44 1.66
CA GLN A 563 32.16 -0.89 0.27
C GLN A 563 30.72 -1.17 -0.17
N ASN A 564 29.93 -1.83 0.67
CA ASN A 564 28.52 -2.09 0.40
C ASN A 564 27.71 -0.79 0.27
N GLU A 565 27.91 0.16 1.18
CA GLU A 565 27.27 1.48 1.10
C GLU A 565 27.66 2.29 -0.16
N LEU A 566 28.79 1.97 -0.80
CA LEU A 566 29.19 2.58 -2.07
C LEU A 566 28.64 1.87 -3.31
N ASN A 567 28.34 0.58 -3.18
CA ASN A 567 27.81 -0.28 -4.25
C ASN A 567 26.30 -0.14 -4.40
N ASP A 568 25.59 0.07 -3.29
CA ASP A 568 24.14 0.24 -3.30
C ASP A 568 23.72 1.64 -3.81
N TYR A 569 22.63 1.69 -4.57
CA TYR A 569 21.83 2.91 -4.72
C TYR A 569 21.32 3.26 -3.30
N PRO A 570 21.57 4.47 -2.74
CA PRO A 570 21.80 5.73 -3.43
C PRO A 570 23.00 6.52 -2.86
N GLN A 571 24.09 6.69 -3.61
CA GLN A 571 25.10 7.71 -3.30
C GLN A 571 24.48 9.12 -3.11
N ALA A 572 23.25 9.35 -3.59
CA ALA A 572 22.46 10.56 -3.36
C ALA A 572 22.14 10.82 -1.87
N CYS A 573 22.10 9.80 -1.01
CA CYS A 573 21.88 9.96 0.44
C CYS A 573 23.08 10.57 1.17
N TYR A 574 24.26 10.55 0.55
CA TYR A 574 25.50 10.98 1.16
C TYR A 574 26.02 12.27 0.51
N SER A 575 26.54 13.16 1.33
CA SER A 575 27.29 14.32 0.85
C SER A 575 28.58 13.88 0.17
N LYS A 576 29.11 14.73 -0.72
CA LYS A 576 30.41 14.49 -1.39
C LYS A 576 31.56 14.18 -0.42
N LYS A 577 31.53 14.75 0.79
CA LYS A 577 32.55 14.52 1.82
C LYS A 577 32.39 13.15 2.48
N GLU A 578 31.17 12.74 2.79
CA GLU A 578 30.87 11.42 3.35
C GLU A 578 31.26 10.31 2.37
N ILE A 579 30.91 10.46 1.09
CA ILE A 579 31.32 9.53 0.02
C ILE A 579 32.85 9.40 -0.05
N GLN A 580 33.59 10.49 0.12
CA GLN A 580 35.05 10.43 0.09
C GLN A 580 35.63 9.63 1.27
N GLN A 581 35.05 9.77 2.47
CA GLN A 581 35.46 8.99 3.63
C GLN A 581 35.09 7.51 3.48
N LEU A 582 33.87 7.21 3.03
CA LEU A 582 33.45 5.84 2.70
C LEU A 582 34.41 5.20 1.70
N LYS A 583 34.76 5.89 0.61
CA LYS A 583 35.73 5.39 -0.39
C LYS A 583 37.11 5.16 0.19
N GLN A 584 37.54 6.00 1.14
CA GLN A 584 38.84 5.83 1.77
C GLN A 584 38.87 4.60 2.69
N LEU A 585 37.77 4.35 3.41
CA LEU A 585 37.59 3.18 4.27
C LEU A 585 37.44 1.88 3.46
N ALA A 586 36.68 1.91 2.35
CA ALA A 586 36.43 0.77 1.47
C ALA A 586 37.67 0.21 0.76
N LYS A 587 38.72 1.01 0.55
CA LYS A 587 39.99 0.57 -0.08
C LYS A 587 40.64 -0.65 0.57
N SER A 588 40.44 -0.85 1.88
CA SER A 588 40.96 -2.05 2.56
C SER A 588 40.20 -3.30 2.12
N ALA A 589 38.87 -3.21 2.00
CA ALA A 589 38.01 -4.32 1.57
C ALA A 589 38.24 -4.69 0.11
N GLU A 590 38.41 -3.71 -0.79
CA GLU A 590 38.76 -3.98 -2.20
C GLU A 590 40.05 -4.80 -2.33
N LYS A 591 41.08 -4.45 -1.55
CA LYS A 591 42.33 -5.23 -1.50
C LYS A 591 42.14 -6.60 -0.88
N ALA A 592 41.32 -6.71 0.17
CA ALA A 592 41.00 -7.99 0.79
C ALA A 592 40.32 -8.93 -0.22
N LEU A 593 39.36 -8.41 -1.00
CA LEU A 593 38.66 -9.16 -2.03
C LEU A 593 39.62 -9.61 -3.15
N ALA A 594 40.49 -8.72 -3.63
CA ALA A 594 41.48 -9.08 -4.65
C ALA A 594 42.39 -10.25 -4.21
N TYR A 595 42.86 -10.23 -2.95
CA TYR A 595 43.62 -11.37 -2.41
C TYR A 595 42.77 -12.64 -2.29
N PHE A 596 41.48 -12.52 -1.97
CA PHE A 596 40.56 -13.65 -1.86
C PHE A 596 40.32 -14.31 -3.23
N GLU A 597 40.06 -13.51 -4.27
CA GLU A 597 39.86 -14.00 -5.63
C GLU A 597 41.12 -14.67 -6.18
N GLU A 598 42.29 -14.05 -5.98
CA GLU A 598 43.58 -14.66 -6.37
C GLU A 598 43.80 -15.98 -5.61
N ALA A 599 43.45 -16.04 -4.33
CA ALA A 599 43.53 -17.26 -3.54
C ALA A 599 42.60 -18.37 -4.06
N GLN A 600 41.36 -18.05 -4.46
CA GLN A 600 40.44 -19.02 -5.08
C GLN A 600 41.03 -19.58 -6.37
N ALA A 601 41.60 -18.74 -7.24
CA ALA A 601 42.23 -19.19 -8.48
C ALA A 601 43.41 -20.15 -8.22
N TYR A 602 44.24 -19.89 -7.20
CA TYR A 602 45.29 -20.84 -6.80
C TYR A 602 44.73 -22.13 -6.19
N LYS A 603 43.61 -22.05 -5.46
CA LYS A 603 42.92 -23.23 -4.88
C LYS A 603 42.40 -24.15 -5.98
N GLU A 604 41.79 -23.60 -7.03
CA GLU A 604 41.32 -24.35 -8.22
C GLU A 604 42.47 -25.04 -8.96
N GLN A 605 43.64 -24.39 -9.01
CA GLN A 605 44.88 -24.96 -9.53
C GLN A 605 45.56 -25.94 -8.56
N GLN A 606 44.91 -26.29 -7.44
CA GLN A 606 45.42 -27.17 -6.38
C GLN A 606 46.72 -26.69 -5.72
N GLN A 607 47.03 -25.40 -5.83
CA GLN A 607 48.19 -24.75 -5.18
C GLN A 607 47.82 -24.27 -3.77
N TYR A 608 47.36 -25.20 -2.92
CA TYR A 608 46.72 -24.90 -1.63
C TYR A 608 47.56 -24.05 -0.67
N LYS A 609 48.89 -24.23 -0.64
CA LYS A 609 49.76 -23.43 0.25
C LYS A 609 49.75 -21.94 -0.10
N LYS A 610 49.88 -21.63 -1.40
CA LYS A 610 49.82 -20.23 -1.87
C LYS A 610 48.43 -19.63 -1.68
N ALA A 611 47.39 -20.42 -1.96
CA ALA A 611 46.01 -20.01 -1.73
C ALA A 611 45.78 -19.64 -0.25
N MET A 612 46.22 -20.49 0.69
CA MET A 612 46.10 -20.21 2.12
C MET A 612 46.88 -18.97 2.58
N ASP A 613 48.07 -18.72 2.04
CA ASP A 613 48.84 -17.50 2.36
C ASP A 613 48.09 -16.24 1.91
N LEU A 614 47.51 -16.25 0.69
CA LEU A 614 46.70 -15.16 0.17
C LEU A 614 45.37 -14.99 0.92
N PHE A 615 44.69 -16.09 1.27
CA PHE A 615 43.51 -16.02 2.13
C PHE A 615 43.82 -15.40 3.51
N ARG A 616 45.00 -15.67 4.09
CA ARG A 616 45.39 -15.02 5.34
C ARG A 616 45.62 -13.52 5.18
N HIS A 617 46.25 -13.08 4.09
CA HIS A 617 46.38 -11.65 3.79
C HIS A 617 45.02 -10.97 3.57
N SER A 618 44.10 -11.67 2.89
CA SER A 618 42.71 -11.21 2.76
C SER A 618 42.03 -11.04 4.13
N ALA A 619 42.22 -12.02 5.03
CA ALA A 619 41.69 -11.97 6.39
C ALA A 619 42.32 -10.88 7.27
N GLU A 620 43.60 -10.57 7.08
CA GLU A 620 44.29 -9.46 7.76
C GLU A 620 43.72 -8.10 7.36
N LEU A 621 43.18 -7.98 6.14
CA LEU A 621 42.55 -6.76 5.62
C LEU A 621 41.05 -6.65 5.90
N GLY A 622 40.48 -7.62 6.64
CA GLY A 622 39.10 -7.56 7.12
C GLY A 622 38.11 -8.50 6.42
N ASN A 623 38.55 -9.44 5.56
CA ASN A 623 37.65 -10.43 4.97
C ASN A 623 37.64 -11.75 5.77
N PRO A 624 36.62 -12.01 6.62
CA PRO A 624 36.62 -13.20 7.46
C PRO A 624 36.30 -14.49 6.69
N ALA A 625 35.64 -14.42 5.52
CA ALA A 625 35.37 -15.61 4.68
C ALA A 625 36.65 -16.28 4.17
N ALA A 626 37.74 -15.52 4.10
CA ALA A 626 39.06 -16.04 3.79
C ALA A 626 39.55 -17.03 4.87
N LEU A 627 39.26 -16.78 6.16
CA LEU A 627 39.60 -17.70 7.24
C LEU A 627 38.76 -19.00 7.14
N THR A 628 37.50 -18.91 6.75
CA THR A 628 36.63 -20.06 6.48
C THR A 628 37.19 -20.92 5.36
N SER A 629 37.68 -20.30 4.28
CA SER A 629 38.34 -21.00 3.17
C SER A 629 39.64 -21.70 3.60
N VAL A 630 40.41 -21.11 4.51
CA VAL A 630 41.59 -21.76 5.12
C VAL A 630 41.17 -22.94 5.98
N GLY A 631 40.13 -22.79 6.81
CA GLY A 631 39.57 -23.86 7.63
C GLY A 631 39.12 -25.06 6.79
N HIS A 632 38.35 -24.80 5.74
CA HIS A 632 37.88 -25.80 4.79
C HIS A 632 39.04 -26.52 4.08
N THR A 633 40.10 -25.80 3.73
CA THR A 633 41.30 -26.42 3.14
C THR A 633 41.97 -27.38 4.13
N TYR A 634 42.06 -27.02 5.42
CA TYR A 634 42.58 -27.92 6.45
C TYR A 634 41.69 -29.16 6.65
N GLU A 635 40.37 -29.00 6.64
CA GLU A 635 39.41 -30.11 6.78
C GLU A 635 39.50 -31.08 5.60
N VAL A 636 39.36 -30.58 4.36
CA VAL A 636 39.19 -31.44 3.18
C VAL A 636 40.52 -31.93 2.59
N VAL A 637 41.54 -31.07 2.54
CA VAL A 637 42.81 -31.40 1.84
C VAL A 637 43.83 -32.02 2.79
N TYR A 638 43.97 -31.45 3.99
CA TYR A 638 44.97 -31.89 4.96
C TYR A 638 44.42 -32.82 6.03
N ASN A 639 43.09 -32.97 6.13
CA ASN A 639 42.40 -33.74 7.16
C ASN A 639 42.85 -33.37 8.59
N ASP A 640 43.13 -32.08 8.82
CA ASP A 640 43.54 -31.52 10.12
C ASP A 640 42.35 -30.79 10.74
N LEU A 641 41.44 -31.58 11.33
CA LEU A 641 40.19 -31.07 11.90
C LEU A 641 40.42 -30.08 13.05
N GLY A 642 41.50 -30.20 13.80
CA GLY A 642 41.84 -29.28 14.89
C GLY A 642 42.20 -27.89 14.38
N LYS A 643 42.98 -27.81 13.29
CA LYS A 643 43.25 -26.52 12.64
C LYS A 643 42.01 -25.97 11.94
N ALA A 644 41.23 -26.81 11.28
CA ALA A 644 39.98 -26.40 10.66
C ALA A 644 39.06 -25.71 11.68
N PHE A 645 38.83 -26.37 12.81
CA PHE A 645 38.06 -25.83 13.94
C PHE A 645 38.60 -24.48 14.42
N ALA A 646 39.92 -24.35 14.61
CA ALA A 646 40.53 -23.10 15.06
C ALA A 646 40.35 -21.94 14.06
N TYR A 647 40.32 -22.21 12.75
CA TYR A 647 40.07 -21.21 11.72
C TYR A 647 38.58 -20.84 11.62
N TYR A 648 37.68 -21.82 11.67
CA TYR A 648 36.24 -21.55 11.75
C TYR A 648 35.90 -20.73 12.98
N TRP A 649 36.52 -21.03 14.14
CA TRP A 649 36.37 -20.23 15.35
C TRP A 649 36.77 -18.76 15.14
N GLN A 650 37.94 -18.52 14.55
CA GLN A 650 38.40 -17.15 14.29
C GLN A 650 37.49 -16.39 13.29
N ALA A 651 36.99 -17.07 12.26
CA ALA A 651 36.09 -16.49 11.27
C ALA A 651 34.72 -16.15 11.88
N ALA A 652 34.14 -17.06 12.65
CA ALA A 652 32.84 -16.88 13.30
C ALA A 652 32.85 -15.75 14.34
N GLN A 653 33.96 -15.57 15.07
CA GLN A 653 34.14 -14.44 15.99
C GLN A 653 34.19 -13.08 15.27
N ARG A 654 34.40 -13.07 13.95
CA ARG A 654 34.35 -11.89 13.09
C ARG A 654 33.05 -11.80 12.28
N GLY A 655 32.01 -12.53 12.70
CA GLY A 655 30.69 -12.43 12.07
C GLY A 655 30.50 -13.27 10.81
N GLU A 656 31.43 -14.14 10.42
CA GLU A 656 31.30 -14.93 9.19
C GLU A 656 30.33 -16.10 9.36
N VAL A 657 29.25 -16.06 8.59
CA VAL A 657 28.07 -16.91 8.79
C VAL A 657 28.35 -18.36 8.40
N TYR A 658 29.08 -18.63 7.31
CA TYR A 658 29.41 -20.00 6.92
C TYR A 658 30.32 -20.67 7.96
N ALA A 659 31.22 -19.94 8.59
CA ALA A 659 32.03 -20.42 9.71
C ALA A 659 31.21 -20.73 10.96
N MET A 660 30.17 -19.94 11.25
CA MET A 660 29.24 -20.26 12.34
C MET A 660 28.55 -21.61 12.08
N CYS A 661 28.05 -21.84 10.85
CA CYS A 661 27.48 -23.14 10.46
C CYS A 661 28.52 -24.27 10.56
N ASN A 662 29.74 -24.05 10.07
CA ASN A 662 30.82 -25.04 10.15
C ASN A 662 31.22 -25.36 11.61
N LEU A 663 31.19 -24.38 12.52
CA LEU A 663 31.36 -24.63 13.95
C LEU A 663 30.20 -25.43 14.54
N GLY A 664 28.97 -25.10 14.16
CA GLY A 664 27.78 -25.86 14.54
C GLY A 664 27.93 -27.33 14.16
N LEU A 665 28.29 -27.62 12.91
CA LEU A 665 28.57 -28.98 12.43
C LEU A 665 29.76 -29.63 13.15
N ALA A 666 30.82 -28.87 13.42
CA ALA A 666 31.98 -29.38 14.15
C ALA A 666 31.62 -29.84 15.57
N TYR A 667 30.79 -29.08 16.29
CA TYR A 667 30.27 -29.48 17.59
C TYR A 667 29.23 -30.61 17.51
N GLN A 668 28.38 -30.61 16.48
CA GLN A 668 27.36 -31.66 16.28
C GLN A 668 27.99 -33.04 16.05
N TYR A 669 29.08 -33.11 15.28
CA TYR A 669 29.73 -34.37 14.87
C TYR A 669 31.09 -34.61 15.54
N GLY A 670 31.54 -33.73 16.43
CA GLY A 670 32.84 -33.84 17.10
C GLY A 670 34.04 -33.70 16.14
N ARG A 671 33.98 -32.81 15.14
CA ARG A 671 35.07 -32.57 14.18
C ARG A 671 36.06 -31.56 14.74
N GLY A 672 37.23 -32.05 15.18
CA GLY A 672 38.27 -31.19 15.75
C GLY A 672 37.98 -30.68 17.17
N THR A 673 36.85 -31.11 17.75
CA THR A 673 36.38 -30.81 19.11
C THR A 673 35.59 -32.01 19.65
N ALA A 674 35.23 -32.00 20.94
CA ALA A 674 34.27 -32.96 21.47
C ALA A 674 32.85 -32.63 20.99
N MET A 675 31.99 -33.66 20.88
CA MET A 675 30.59 -33.47 20.55
C MET A 675 29.88 -32.65 21.63
N ASP A 676 29.18 -31.58 21.23
CA ASP A 676 28.48 -30.64 22.12
C ASP A 676 27.25 -30.04 21.42
N ILE A 677 26.09 -30.69 21.56
CA ILE A 677 24.85 -30.27 20.90
C ILE A 677 24.37 -28.88 21.34
N PRO A 678 24.38 -28.51 22.64
CA PRO A 678 24.09 -27.14 23.05
C PRO A 678 24.98 -26.08 22.40
N ALA A 679 26.29 -26.33 22.28
CA ALA A 679 27.18 -25.42 21.57
C ALA A 679 26.86 -25.35 20.07
N ALA A 680 26.51 -26.48 19.44
CA ALA A 680 26.10 -26.51 18.04
C ALA A 680 24.84 -25.65 17.80
N ILE A 681 23.79 -25.85 18.61
CA ILE A 681 22.56 -25.04 18.58
C ILE A 681 22.88 -23.55 18.72
N GLY A 682 23.76 -23.18 19.68
CA GLY A 682 24.14 -21.79 19.90
C GLY A 682 24.83 -21.13 18.69
N TRP A 683 25.63 -21.88 17.94
CA TRP A 683 26.27 -21.36 16.72
C TRP A 683 25.32 -21.32 15.53
N PHE A 684 24.48 -22.34 15.34
CA PHE A 684 23.46 -22.30 14.29
C PHE A 684 22.45 -21.18 14.54
N GLN A 685 22.04 -20.93 15.79
CA GLN A 685 21.12 -19.84 16.10
C GLN A 685 21.69 -18.49 15.69
N LYS A 686 22.96 -18.21 15.99
CA LYS A 686 23.62 -16.97 15.55
C LYS A 686 23.63 -16.81 14.02
N ALA A 687 23.83 -17.90 13.28
CA ALA A 687 23.76 -17.87 11.83
C ALA A 687 22.33 -17.68 11.31
N ALA A 688 21.34 -18.28 11.98
CA ALA A 688 19.92 -18.14 11.67
C ALA A 688 19.40 -16.72 11.95
N ASP A 689 19.88 -16.07 13.01
CA ASP A 689 19.56 -14.67 13.34
C ASP A 689 20.07 -13.71 12.25
N LEU A 690 21.12 -14.10 11.53
CA LEU A 690 21.64 -13.43 10.33
C LEU A 690 20.95 -13.90 9.03
N LYS A 691 19.78 -14.53 9.14
CA LYS A 691 18.91 -15.03 8.05
C LYS A 691 19.55 -16.08 7.14
N HIS A 692 20.50 -16.88 7.64
CA HIS A 692 21.11 -17.96 6.85
C HIS A 692 20.21 -19.20 6.76
N VAL A 693 19.86 -19.60 5.53
CA VAL A 693 18.95 -20.72 5.26
C VAL A 693 19.43 -22.04 5.87
N ASP A 694 20.69 -22.43 5.60
CA ASP A 694 21.20 -23.72 6.09
C ASP A 694 21.21 -23.80 7.62
N ALA A 695 21.33 -22.66 8.31
CA ALA A 695 21.33 -22.64 9.76
C ALA A 695 19.95 -23.04 10.32
N HIS A 696 18.88 -22.58 9.68
CA HIS A 696 17.52 -23.03 9.99
C HIS A 696 17.34 -24.53 9.69
N LEU A 697 17.90 -25.05 8.59
CA LEU A 697 17.85 -26.49 8.30
C LEU A 697 18.54 -27.31 9.39
N TYR A 698 19.77 -26.95 9.78
CA TYR A 698 20.51 -27.68 10.82
C TYR A 698 19.81 -27.62 12.19
N LEU A 699 19.19 -26.49 12.54
CA LEU A 699 18.39 -26.39 13.76
C LEU A 699 17.14 -27.27 13.68
N GLY A 700 16.43 -27.24 12.54
CA GLY A 700 15.30 -28.12 12.26
C GLY A 700 15.66 -29.58 12.46
N ASP A 701 16.75 -30.04 11.85
CA ASP A 701 17.23 -31.43 11.94
C ASP A 701 17.58 -31.85 13.38
N ILE A 702 18.22 -30.96 14.14
CA ILE A 702 18.57 -31.24 15.54
C ILE A 702 17.32 -31.45 16.39
N TYR A 703 16.29 -30.63 16.20
CA TYR A 703 15.05 -30.72 16.94
C TYR A 703 14.09 -31.78 16.41
N TYR A 704 14.24 -32.21 15.15
CA TYR A 704 13.40 -33.23 14.53
C TYR A 704 13.88 -34.65 14.83
N HIS A 705 15.19 -34.91 14.77
CA HIS A 705 15.74 -36.26 14.91
C HIS A 705 16.03 -36.65 16.37
N SER A 706 15.61 -37.86 16.75
CA SER A 706 15.86 -38.43 18.08
C SER A 706 17.32 -38.71 18.40
N THR A 707 18.19 -38.78 17.38
CA THR A 707 19.64 -39.04 17.48
C THR A 707 20.35 -38.13 18.49
N PHE A 708 19.90 -36.88 18.64
CA PHE A 708 20.55 -35.87 19.47
C PHE A 708 19.94 -35.71 20.88
N ASN A 709 18.91 -36.49 21.22
CA ASN A 709 18.19 -36.44 22.51
C ASN A 709 17.65 -35.05 22.89
N VAL A 710 17.32 -34.20 21.91
CA VAL A 710 16.78 -32.85 22.12
C VAL A 710 15.52 -32.59 21.29
N VAL A 711 14.77 -33.65 20.94
CA VAL A 711 13.57 -33.56 20.08
C VAL A 711 12.57 -32.53 20.60
N ASP A 712 12.17 -31.62 19.74
CA ASP A 712 11.23 -30.54 20.00
C ASP A 712 10.53 -30.15 18.68
N TYR A 713 9.39 -30.79 18.40
CA TYR A 713 8.71 -30.63 17.11
C TYR A 713 8.19 -29.21 16.85
N ASP A 714 7.92 -28.43 17.90
CA ASP A 714 7.50 -27.04 17.74
C ASP A 714 8.65 -26.15 17.25
N LYS A 715 9.86 -26.37 17.79
CA LYS A 715 11.06 -25.69 17.30
C LYS A 715 11.48 -26.18 15.94
N ALA A 716 11.40 -27.49 15.68
CA ALA A 716 11.68 -28.05 14.37
C ALA A 716 10.78 -27.42 13.31
N LEU A 717 9.46 -27.33 13.58
CA LEU A 717 8.50 -26.69 12.70
C LEU A 717 8.84 -25.22 12.47
N PHE A 718 9.11 -24.46 13.54
CA PHE A 718 9.52 -23.06 13.41
C PHE A 718 10.72 -22.87 12.48
N HIS A 719 11.78 -23.65 12.66
CA HIS A 719 12.99 -23.51 11.83
C HIS A 719 12.78 -24.01 10.40
N TYR A 720 12.12 -25.15 10.19
CA TYR A 720 11.82 -25.63 8.84
C TYR A 720 10.87 -24.69 8.08
N SER A 721 9.86 -24.12 8.73
CA SER A 721 9.00 -23.10 8.11
C SER A 721 9.78 -21.85 7.70
N LYS A 722 10.74 -21.40 8.53
CA LYS A 722 11.64 -20.28 8.15
C LYS A 722 12.54 -20.64 6.97
N ALA A 723 13.09 -21.85 6.94
CA ALA A 723 13.89 -22.31 5.80
C ALA A 723 13.06 -22.39 4.51
N TYR A 724 11.82 -22.91 4.60
CA TYR A 724 10.88 -23.02 3.48
C TYR A 724 10.50 -21.66 2.88
N LEU A 725 10.37 -20.62 3.71
CA LEU A 725 10.10 -19.25 3.25
C LEU A 725 11.31 -18.57 2.59
N LEU A 726 12.53 -18.92 3.00
CA LEU A 726 13.75 -18.22 2.57
C LEU A 726 14.37 -18.77 1.27
N GLN A 727 14.03 -19.99 0.80
CA GLN A 727 14.40 -20.55 -0.53
C GLN A 727 13.85 -21.99 -0.75
N GLU A 728 13.76 -22.41 -2.03
CA GLU A 728 13.25 -23.71 -2.56
C GLU A 728 14.04 -24.98 -2.12
N GLN A 729 14.12 -25.29 -0.82
CA GLN A 729 14.65 -26.58 -0.34
C GLN A 729 13.51 -27.52 0.08
N PRO A 730 13.59 -28.84 -0.20
CA PRO A 730 12.52 -29.78 0.10
C PRO A 730 12.51 -30.16 1.59
N VAL A 731 11.91 -29.30 2.42
CA VAL A 731 11.57 -29.59 3.84
C VAL A 731 10.07 -29.82 4.06
N ALA A 732 9.28 -29.74 2.99
CA ALA A 732 7.83 -29.89 3.06
C ALA A 732 7.42 -31.28 3.59
N ASP A 733 8.18 -32.33 3.33
CA ASP A 733 7.92 -33.66 3.90
C ASP A 733 8.14 -33.70 5.42
N ALA A 734 9.19 -33.05 5.93
CA ALA A 734 9.45 -32.93 7.36
C ALA A 734 8.39 -32.07 8.07
N ILE A 735 7.98 -30.95 7.46
CA ILE A 735 6.89 -30.09 7.95
C ILE A 735 5.57 -30.88 7.99
N GLY A 736 5.23 -31.56 6.89
CA GLY A 736 4.04 -32.41 6.79
C GLY A 736 4.02 -33.49 7.87
N HIS A 737 5.16 -34.13 8.14
CA HIS A 737 5.28 -35.14 9.18
C HIS A 737 5.08 -34.58 10.60
N ILE A 738 5.61 -33.38 10.87
CA ILE A 738 5.38 -32.73 12.16
C ILE A 738 3.89 -32.40 12.35
N HIS A 739 3.23 -31.86 11.33
CA HIS A 739 1.78 -31.60 11.38
C HIS A 739 0.99 -32.89 11.58
N GLU A 740 1.39 -34.00 10.93
CA GLU A 740 0.75 -35.30 11.11
C GLU A 740 0.91 -35.83 12.55
N ILE A 741 2.12 -35.73 13.14
CA ILE A 741 2.36 -36.08 14.56
C ILE A 741 1.46 -35.24 15.48
N LYS A 742 1.27 -33.96 15.15
CA LYS A 742 0.40 -33.02 15.88
C LYS A 742 -1.09 -33.21 15.57
N GLN A 743 -1.46 -34.15 14.70
CA GLN A 743 -2.83 -34.44 14.25
C GLN A 743 -3.49 -33.26 13.51
N ASP A 744 -2.69 -32.36 12.94
CA ASP A 744 -3.13 -31.30 12.04
C ASP A 744 -3.10 -31.83 10.60
N TYR A 745 -4.07 -32.68 10.30
CA TYR A 745 -4.05 -33.47 9.07
C TYR A 745 -4.27 -32.63 7.81
N GLU A 746 -4.99 -31.51 7.88
CA GLU A 746 -5.18 -30.61 6.73
C GLU A 746 -3.85 -30.01 6.27
N GLN A 747 -3.05 -29.52 7.21
CA GLN A 747 -1.71 -29.01 6.90
C GLN A 747 -0.74 -30.12 6.48
N ALA A 748 -0.81 -31.29 7.14
CA ALA A 748 -0.01 -32.45 6.73
C ALA A 748 -0.27 -32.84 5.26
N VAL A 749 -1.55 -32.90 4.84
CA VAL A 749 -1.93 -33.17 3.45
C VAL A 749 -1.37 -32.11 2.50
N TYR A 750 -1.47 -30.83 2.84
CA TYR A 750 -0.96 -29.75 2.01
C TYR A 750 0.54 -29.92 1.75
N TYR A 751 1.34 -30.02 2.82
CA TYR A 751 2.80 -30.11 2.68
C TYR A 751 3.27 -31.44 2.07
N TYR A 752 2.57 -32.55 2.34
CA TYR A 752 2.87 -33.81 1.66
C TYR A 752 2.54 -33.79 0.17
N ARG A 753 1.51 -33.05 -0.28
CA ARG A 753 1.26 -32.87 -1.72
C ARG A 753 2.42 -32.13 -2.38
N VAL A 754 2.85 -31.01 -1.79
CA VAL A 754 4.00 -30.23 -2.28
C VAL A 754 5.25 -31.12 -2.42
N ALA A 755 5.56 -31.92 -1.39
CA ALA A 755 6.72 -32.82 -1.43
C ALA A 755 6.53 -33.99 -2.41
N ALA A 756 5.32 -34.55 -2.51
CA ALA A 756 5.01 -35.66 -3.42
C ALA A 756 5.09 -35.25 -4.90
N ASP A 757 4.61 -34.04 -5.23
CA ASP A 757 4.71 -33.45 -6.57
C ASP A 757 6.17 -33.20 -6.97
N SER A 758 7.04 -32.96 -5.97
CA SER A 758 8.50 -32.88 -6.12
C SER A 758 9.19 -34.26 -6.18
N GLY A 759 8.42 -35.36 -6.16
CA GLY A 759 8.93 -36.73 -6.28
C GLY A 759 9.33 -37.41 -4.97
N ASN A 760 9.11 -36.81 -3.79
CA ASN A 760 9.51 -37.38 -2.51
C ASN A 760 8.68 -38.66 -2.17
N ALA A 761 9.34 -39.82 -2.13
CA ALA A 761 8.69 -41.12 -1.89
C ALA A 761 8.11 -41.27 -0.48
N PHE A 762 8.74 -40.69 0.54
CA PHE A 762 8.23 -40.68 1.91
C PHE A 762 6.91 -39.90 2.00
N ALA A 763 6.86 -38.71 1.38
CA ALA A 763 5.65 -37.90 1.32
C ALA A 763 4.53 -38.60 0.55
N LYS A 764 4.83 -39.27 -0.58
CA LYS A 764 3.85 -40.09 -1.31
C LYS A 764 3.27 -41.21 -0.45
N TRP A 765 4.12 -41.93 0.28
CA TRP A 765 3.69 -42.99 1.20
C TRP A 765 2.78 -42.44 2.31
N ARG A 766 3.18 -41.36 2.98
CA ARG A 766 2.37 -40.78 4.07
C ARG A 766 1.07 -40.17 3.56
N LEU A 767 1.09 -39.46 2.44
CA LEU A 767 -0.11 -38.95 1.79
C LEU A 767 -1.09 -40.08 1.41
N ALA A 768 -0.58 -41.22 0.93
CA ALA A 768 -1.42 -42.38 0.65
C ALA A 768 -2.09 -42.94 1.90
N CYS A 769 -1.39 -43.01 3.03
CA CYS A 769 -1.96 -43.42 4.31
C CYS A 769 -3.10 -42.48 4.75
N LEU A 770 -2.93 -41.17 4.56
CA LEU A 770 -3.98 -40.18 4.87
C LEU A 770 -5.23 -40.36 3.99
N TYR A 771 -5.07 -40.69 2.70
CA TYR A 771 -6.19 -41.06 1.82
C TYR A 771 -6.83 -42.40 2.17
N MET A 772 -6.08 -43.36 2.72
CA MET A 772 -6.66 -44.63 3.21
C MET A 772 -7.53 -44.41 4.45
N ASP A 773 -7.02 -43.60 5.39
CA ASP A 773 -7.67 -43.39 6.69
C ASP A 773 -8.75 -42.30 6.66
N GLY A 774 -8.74 -41.42 5.64
CA GLY A 774 -9.65 -40.27 5.55
C GLY A 774 -9.29 -39.14 6.51
N ASN A 775 -8.01 -38.99 6.86
CA ASN A 775 -7.52 -37.98 7.80
C ASN A 775 -7.10 -36.72 7.03
N GLY A 776 -7.82 -35.61 7.22
CA GLY A 776 -7.55 -34.33 6.52
C GLY A 776 -7.95 -34.31 5.04
N VAL A 777 -8.41 -35.44 4.50
CA VAL A 777 -8.94 -35.63 3.12
C VAL A 777 -10.05 -36.68 3.14
N GLU A 778 -10.91 -36.67 2.13
CA GLU A 778 -11.85 -37.78 1.91
C GLU A 778 -11.09 -39.07 1.59
N THR A 779 -11.64 -40.20 2.03
CA THR A 779 -11.09 -41.52 1.74
C THR A 779 -11.07 -41.76 0.22
N ASP A 780 -9.89 -42.08 -0.32
CA ASP A 780 -9.68 -42.35 -1.74
C ASP A 780 -8.65 -43.48 -1.92
N LEU A 781 -9.15 -44.72 -1.96
CA LEU A 781 -8.32 -45.91 -2.07
C LEU A 781 -7.65 -46.05 -3.46
N GLU A 782 -8.22 -45.48 -4.51
CA GLU A 782 -7.63 -45.50 -5.84
C GLU A 782 -6.39 -44.60 -5.87
N LYS A 783 -6.50 -43.39 -5.34
CA LYS A 783 -5.39 -42.44 -5.23
C LYS A 783 -4.32 -42.92 -4.25
N ALA A 784 -4.72 -43.51 -3.13
CA ALA A 784 -3.78 -44.14 -2.20
C ALA A 784 -2.98 -45.26 -2.89
N LEU A 785 -3.67 -46.14 -3.63
CA LEU A 785 -3.03 -47.24 -4.35
C LEU A 785 -2.04 -46.72 -5.41
N GLN A 786 -2.38 -45.67 -6.15
CA GLN A 786 -1.45 -45.03 -7.09
C GLN A 786 -0.19 -44.51 -6.37
N LEU A 787 -0.36 -43.71 -5.33
CA LEU A 787 0.75 -43.10 -4.58
C LEU A 787 1.66 -44.16 -3.94
N LEU A 788 1.09 -45.24 -3.42
CA LEU A 788 1.88 -46.34 -2.84
C LEU A 788 2.71 -47.06 -3.92
N HIS A 789 2.16 -47.33 -5.11
CA HIS A 789 2.93 -47.95 -6.20
C HIS A 789 4.08 -47.07 -6.67
N GLU A 790 3.92 -45.74 -6.63
CA GLU A 790 5.01 -44.80 -6.93
C GLU A 790 6.05 -44.77 -5.80
N ALA A 791 5.63 -44.89 -4.54
CA ALA A 791 6.51 -44.78 -3.38
C ALA A 791 7.39 -46.03 -3.15
N VAL A 792 6.87 -47.24 -3.41
CA VAL A 792 7.53 -48.51 -3.03
C VAL A 792 8.92 -48.74 -3.63
N ALA A 793 9.28 -48.02 -4.70
CA ALA A 793 10.62 -48.10 -5.26
C ALA A 793 11.70 -47.59 -4.29
N GLU A 794 11.36 -46.60 -3.45
CA GLU A 794 12.28 -45.92 -2.54
C GLU A 794 11.82 -45.94 -1.07
N GLN A 795 10.57 -46.34 -0.79
CA GLN A 795 9.99 -46.48 0.55
C GLN A 795 9.37 -47.87 0.73
N ALA A 796 10.13 -48.81 1.29
CA ALA A 796 9.72 -50.22 1.38
C ALA A 796 8.49 -50.46 2.30
N GLU A 797 8.27 -49.58 3.28
CA GLU A 797 7.15 -49.60 4.22
C GLU A 797 5.80 -49.54 3.48
N ALA A 798 5.73 -48.84 2.35
CA ALA A 798 4.53 -48.74 1.52
C ALA A 798 4.04 -50.09 0.99
N HIS A 799 4.88 -51.13 0.97
CA HIS A 799 4.45 -52.49 0.61
C HIS A 799 3.42 -53.05 1.58
N LEU A 800 3.51 -52.75 2.88
CA LEU A 800 2.55 -53.25 3.86
C LEU A 800 1.16 -52.61 3.70
N ASP A 801 1.12 -51.34 3.30
CA ASP A 801 -0.13 -50.63 3.03
C ASP A 801 -0.77 -51.08 1.72
N LEU A 802 0.03 -51.42 0.70
CA LEU A 802 -0.47 -52.10 -0.51
C LEU A 802 -1.09 -53.45 -0.19
N VAL A 803 -0.47 -54.24 0.72
CA VAL A 803 -1.06 -55.50 1.20
C VAL A 803 -2.41 -55.24 1.87
N ALA A 804 -2.53 -54.17 2.66
CA ALA A 804 -3.80 -53.82 3.30
C ALA A 804 -4.89 -53.47 2.28
N ILE A 805 -4.58 -52.66 1.26
CA ILE A 805 -5.54 -52.31 0.19
C ILE A 805 -5.94 -53.54 -0.62
N TYR A 806 -4.99 -54.38 -1.06
CA TYR A 806 -5.30 -55.59 -1.85
C TYR A 806 -6.01 -56.68 -1.07
N MET A 807 -6.14 -56.53 0.24
CA MET A 807 -6.94 -57.41 1.08
C MET A 807 -8.26 -56.77 1.53
N SER A 808 -8.56 -55.56 1.06
CA SER A 808 -9.86 -54.92 1.24
C SER A 808 -10.93 -55.54 0.34
N ALA A 809 -12.21 -55.34 0.68
CA ALA A 809 -13.31 -55.93 -0.07
C ALA A 809 -13.39 -55.43 -1.52
N ASP A 810 -13.05 -54.16 -1.75
CA ASP A 810 -13.21 -53.49 -3.04
C ASP A 810 -12.04 -53.75 -4.01
N TYR A 811 -10.86 -54.11 -3.50
CA TYR A 811 -9.63 -54.31 -4.27
C TYR A 811 -8.99 -55.70 -4.07
N TYR A 812 -9.75 -56.70 -3.62
CA TYR A 812 -9.24 -58.01 -3.25
C TYR A 812 -8.40 -58.68 -4.36
N ASP A 813 -7.10 -58.90 -4.10
CA ASP A 813 -6.14 -59.57 -4.99
C ASP A 813 -5.06 -60.31 -4.15
N GLU A 814 -5.31 -61.59 -3.90
CA GLU A 814 -4.46 -62.44 -3.05
C GLU A 814 -3.02 -62.60 -3.61
N GLU A 815 -2.87 -62.59 -4.93
CA GLU A 815 -1.56 -62.76 -5.59
C GLU A 815 -0.71 -61.51 -5.41
N LYS A 816 -1.26 -60.31 -5.68
CA LYS A 816 -0.55 -59.04 -5.49
C LYS A 816 -0.24 -58.77 -4.02
N ALA A 817 -1.17 -59.08 -3.11
CA ALA A 817 -0.91 -59.02 -1.67
C ALA A 817 0.25 -59.95 -1.28
N GLY A 818 0.30 -61.18 -1.81
CA GLY A 818 1.41 -62.11 -1.58
C GLY A 818 2.76 -61.60 -2.11
N MET A 819 2.76 -60.96 -3.29
CA MET A 819 3.96 -60.36 -3.89
C MET A 819 4.52 -59.21 -3.05
N HIS A 820 3.67 -58.26 -2.64
CA HIS A 820 4.11 -57.12 -1.82
C HIS A 820 4.53 -57.56 -0.41
N LEU A 821 3.88 -58.57 0.17
CA LEU A 821 4.29 -59.14 1.45
C LEU A 821 5.70 -59.75 1.37
N ALA A 822 6.00 -60.51 0.30
CA ALA A 822 7.33 -61.04 0.07
C ALA A 822 8.38 -59.95 -0.19
N ALA A 823 8.00 -58.86 -0.86
CA ALA A 823 8.86 -57.70 -1.07
C ALA A 823 9.19 -57.00 0.25
N ALA A 824 8.21 -56.80 1.13
CA ALA A 824 8.41 -56.26 2.47
C ALA A 824 9.30 -57.17 3.34
N GLU A 825 9.15 -58.50 3.25
CA GLU A 825 10.04 -59.48 3.92
C GLU A 825 11.49 -59.36 3.43
N ASN A 826 11.70 -59.25 2.12
CA ASN A 826 13.03 -59.12 1.53
C ASN A 826 13.70 -57.79 1.86
N ALA A 827 12.91 -56.72 2.04
CA ALA A 827 13.39 -55.40 2.43
C ALA A 827 13.54 -55.25 3.96
N GLU A 828 13.31 -56.31 4.74
CA GLU A 828 13.42 -56.33 6.20
C GLU A 828 12.55 -55.25 6.89
N VAL A 829 11.38 -54.94 6.30
CA VAL A 829 10.43 -53.98 6.90
C VAL A 829 10.03 -54.47 8.30
N PRO A 830 9.98 -53.59 9.33
CA PRO A 830 9.51 -53.96 10.65
C PRO A 830 8.08 -54.53 10.65
N ASP A 831 7.76 -55.37 11.64
CA ASP A 831 6.41 -55.90 11.89
C ASP A 831 5.75 -56.78 10.80
N VAL A 832 6.48 -57.13 9.73
CA VAL A 832 5.97 -58.01 8.65
C VAL A 832 5.43 -59.35 9.19
N ALA A 833 6.09 -59.94 10.18
CA ALA A 833 5.64 -61.18 10.82
C ALA A 833 4.27 -61.04 11.52
N THR A 834 4.01 -59.87 12.12
CA THR A 834 2.74 -59.54 12.77
C THR A 834 1.63 -59.36 11.73
N TYR A 835 1.91 -58.68 10.63
CA TYR A 835 1.00 -58.54 9.49
C TYR A 835 0.67 -59.88 8.85
N LYS A 836 1.68 -60.73 8.65
CA LYS A 836 1.52 -62.09 8.12
C LYS A 836 0.64 -62.97 9.01
N ALA A 837 0.82 -62.90 10.34
CA ALA A 837 -0.03 -63.64 11.28
C ALA A 837 -1.50 -63.17 11.22
N ARG A 838 -1.74 -61.85 11.11
CA ARG A 838 -3.11 -61.31 10.91
C ARG A 838 -3.71 -61.79 9.58
N TYR A 839 -2.92 -61.79 8.52
CA TYR A 839 -3.30 -62.25 7.19
C TYR A 839 -3.72 -63.74 7.18
N GLU A 840 -2.92 -64.60 7.82
CA GLU A 840 -3.21 -66.05 7.91
C GLU A 840 -4.50 -66.35 8.69
N ILE A 841 -4.81 -65.57 9.73
CA ILE A 841 -6.00 -65.77 10.56
C ILE A 841 -7.28 -65.23 9.90
N LEU A 842 -7.23 -64.02 9.36
CA LEU A 842 -8.43 -63.31 8.88
C LEU A 842 -8.93 -63.82 7.51
N TRP A 843 -8.02 -64.23 6.63
CA TRP A 843 -8.34 -64.42 5.22
C TRP A 843 -8.11 -65.85 4.71
N LYS A 844 -7.11 -66.59 5.22
CA LYS A 844 -7.01 -68.04 4.96
C LYS A 844 -7.97 -68.88 5.81
N GLY A 845 -8.39 -68.38 6.97
CA GLY A 845 -9.33 -69.05 7.89
C GLY A 845 -10.82 -68.84 7.60
N ARG A 846 -11.19 -67.89 6.72
CA ARG A 846 -12.57 -67.59 6.29
C ARG A 846 -12.82 -67.88 4.80
N ARG A 847 -12.34 -69.02 4.31
CA ARG A 847 -12.93 -69.67 3.12
C ARG A 847 -13.99 -70.68 3.55
#